data_AF-A0A1F3C7C2-F1
#
_entry.id   AF-A0A1F3C7C2-F1
#
_cell.length_a   1.000
_cell.length_b   1.000
_cell.length_c   1.000
_cell.angle_alpha   90.00
_cell.angle_beta   90.00
_cell.angle_gamma   90.00
#
_symmetry.space_group_name_H-M   'P 1'
#
loop_
_entity.id
_entity.type
_entity.pdbx_description
1 polymer ?
#
loop_
_entity_poly.entity_id
_entity_poly.type
_entity_poly.pdbx_seq_one_letter_code
_entity_poly.pdbx_strand_id
1 'polypeptide(L)'
;MRITKINIPKELINNGLESVKMHRLGQVVLLTGKNGSGKTRLLELILNTLTKKPKAIEVSQAKANLEIYNKELIEHNTQLEISEDKLASIIDDSINSPIKSRIESLKRQIKSDEKQIKERQDVLSWNLIETDKLQNQYVIVPFIPKSLNLQDSNNYNKNQLKTSALHIDAVGVNSLAEGTFARIQVIQERFYNATHQNIVVSPEEKTNAIDDYNKLKDLIKLFLNTELERNIDGEPTIFGFPLGKSKLSDGQKVLIQLCLAIHCQNKSLDELILFLDEPENHLHPSVIIETIDRIINLIPNGQIWISTHSIPLIASFNPSNVWYIDQGKVSYAGSIPEIVLSSLIGDENQVSKLQDFISLPGIFALNRYAFESLFKPVSVITDKNDNQSLQIRDEIKLHLKDKNKIRILDFGAGKGRLLCNIIENNKELIQDFIKWFEYIAYDKFNTDKPECISILEKIFEEPEKRYFNDFNSLFTIYDRESFDVVIMCNVLQEIDPNDWLRMFSKDGDISNLLSENGILLIVEDQEIPVGEKAFQKGFIVLDTPEIKELFQIKERDTDFGFSDVRNDGRLKAHRIKKEYLKRITDESRISCLKILNRKSLNKILEIRSEELSYRNGKKHGFWIQQLANTTLCLEELTNNNQV
;
A
#
# COMPACT_ATOMS: atom_id res chain seq x y z
N MET A 1 -18.39 -24.70 4.48
CA MET A 1 -18.14 -25.80 3.52
C MET A 1 -17.02 -25.40 2.59
N ARG A 2 -16.07 -26.29 2.32
CA ARG A 2 -14.89 -26.04 1.48
C ARG A 2 -14.67 -27.19 0.51
N ILE A 3 -14.28 -26.88 -0.73
CA ILE A 3 -13.76 -27.87 -1.67
C ILE A 3 -12.33 -28.18 -1.26
N THR A 4 -11.99 -29.45 -1.02
CA THR A 4 -10.66 -29.87 -0.54
C THR A 4 -9.81 -30.49 -1.65
N LYS A 5 -10.46 -31.10 -2.64
CA LYS A 5 -9.80 -31.79 -3.77
C LYS A 5 -10.70 -31.86 -4.99
N ILE A 6 -10.09 -31.80 -6.16
CA ILE A 6 -10.75 -31.91 -7.48
C ILE A 6 -9.96 -32.92 -8.32
N ASN A 7 -10.66 -33.86 -8.94
CA ASN A 7 -10.11 -34.87 -9.83
C ASN A 7 -11.08 -35.14 -10.98
N ILE A 8 -11.07 -34.26 -11.98
CA ILE A 8 -11.93 -34.37 -13.17
C ILE A 8 -11.08 -34.89 -14.33
N PRO A 9 -11.33 -36.12 -14.81
CA PRO A 9 -10.56 -36.72 -15.89
C PRO A 9 -10.96 -36.11 -17.25
N LYS A 10 -10.05 -36.18 -18.23
CA LYS A 10 -10.19 -35.46 -19.52
C LYS A 10 -11.44 -35.89 -20.30
N GLU A 11 -11.84 -37.15 -20.17
CA GLU A 11 -12.98 -37.73 -20.88
C GLU A 11 -14.33 -37.10 -20.50
N LEU A 12 -14.39 -36.41 -19.35
CA LEU A 12 -15.58 -35.71 -18.86
C LEU A 12 -15.57 -34.20 -19.17
N ILE A 13 -14.55 -33.71 -19.89
CA ILE A 13 -14.30 -32.28 -20.11
C ILE A 13 -14.50 -31.95 -21.59
N ASN A 14 -15.47 -31.08 -21.88
CA ASN A 14 -15.84 -30.69 -23.25
C ASN A 14 -15.55 -29.21 -23.57
N ASN A 15 -14.90 -28.48 -22.66
CA ASN A 15 -14.65 -27.04 -22.79
C ASN A 15 -13.19 -26.69 -23.13
N GLY A 16 -12.41 -27.66 -23.63
CA GLY A 16 -11.02 -27.47 -24.04
C GLY A 16 -10.02 -27.30 -22.90
N LEU A 17 -10.36 -27.76 -21.69
CA LEU A 17 -9.39 -27.97 -20.61
C LEU A 17 -8.81 -29.40 -20.69
N GLU A 18 -7.62 -29.59 -20.16
CA GLU A 18 -7.04 -30.92 -19.91
C GLU A 18 -7.60 -31.53 -18.63
N SER A 19 -7.11 -32.69 -18.18
CA SER A 19 -7.51 -33.24 -16.88
C SER A 19 -7.23 -32.26 -15.73
N VAL A 20 -8.20 -32.08 -14.83
CA VAL A 20 -8.08 -31.16 -13.68
C VAL A 20 -7.81 -31.94 -12.42
N LYS A 21 -6.62 -31.75 -11.83
CA LYS A 21 -6.23 -32.34 -10.56
C LYS A 21 -5.75 -31.25 -9.61
N MET A 22 -6.52 -31.01 -8.54
CA MET A 22 -6.19 -30.02 -7.52
C MET A 22 -6.35 -30.65 -6.13
N HIS A 23 -5.46 -30.35 -5.21
CA HIS A 23 -5.42 -30.94 -3.87
C HIS A 23 -4.99 -29.90 -2.84
N ARG A 24 -5.30 -30.12 -1.55
CA ARG A 24 -4.96 -29.19 -0.45
C ARG A 24 -5.51 -27.79 -0.67
N LEU A 25 -6.74 -27.71 -1.18
CA LEU A 25 -7.43 -26.45 -1.41
C LEU A 25 -7.82 -25.82 -0.06
N GLY A 26 -7.21 -24.68 0.26
CA GLY A 26 -7.42 -23.93 1.50
C GLY A 26 -8.67 -23.05 1.46
N GLN A 27 -8.76 -22.10 2.40
CA GLN A 27 -9.84 -21.10 2.39
C GLN A 27 -9.78 -20.18 1.17
N VAL A 28 -8.58 -19.86 0.68
CA VAL A 28 -8.38 -19.03 -0.51
C VAL A 28 -7.70 -19.87 -1.58
N VAL A 29 -8.23 -19.81 -2.81
CA VAL A 29 -7.67 -20.47 -3.99
C VAL A 29 -7.51 -19.42 -5.08
N LEU A 30 -6.27 -19.13 -5.45
CA LEU A 30 -5.94 -18.18 -6.51
C LEU A 30 -5.68 -18.94 -7.81
N LEU A 31 -6.41 -18.60 -8.86
CA LEU A 31 -6.19 -19.08 -10.23
C LEU A 31 -5.54 -17.96 -11.04
N THR A 32 -4.35 -18.23 -11.58
CA THR A 32 -3.62 -17.26 -12.39
C THR A 32 -3.07 -17.89 -13.68
N GLY A 33 -2.68 -17.05 -14.63
CA GLY A 33 -2.20 -17.44 -15.96
C GLY A 33 -2.69 -16.50 -17.05
N LYS A 34 -2.08 -16.52 -18.23
CA LYS A 34 -2.35 -15.59 -19.36
C LYS A 34 -3.82 -15.48 -19.75
N ASN A 35 -4.17 -14.36 -20.42
CA ASN A 35 -5.51 -14.16 -20.95
C ASN A 35 -5.86 -15.32 -21.88
N GLY A 36 -7.07 -15.89 -21.73
CA GLY A 36 -7.51 -17.05 -22.49
C GLY A 36 -7.00 -18.42 -22.02
N SER A 37 -6.16 -18.49 -20.96
CA SER A 37 -5.60 -19.76 -20.48
C SER A 37 -6.63 -20.79 -19.99
N GLY A 38 -7.83 -20.34 -19.62
CA GLY A 38 -8.95 -21.21 -19.22
C GLY A 38 -9.46 -21.02 -17.79
N LYS A 39 -9.10 -19.95 -17.07
CA LYS A 39 -9.53 -19.67 -15.68
C LYS A 39 -11.07 -19.64 -15.51
N THR A 40 -11.76 -18.82 -16.27
CA THR A 40 -13.24 -18.76 -16.26
C THR A 40 -13.86 -20.12 -16.63
N ARG A 41 -13.32 -20.80 -17.65
CA ARG A 41 -13.75 -22.14 -18.06
C ARG A 41 -13.58 -23.18 -16.94
N LEU A 42 -12.53 -23.05 -16.12
CA LEU A 42 -12.30 -23.91 -14.97
C LEU A 42 -13.35 -23.63 -13.87
N LEU A 43 -13.61 -22.37 -13.53
CA LEU A 43 -14.64 -22.00 -12.56
C LEU A 43 -16.01 -22.52 -12.98
N GLU A 44 -16.38 -22.39 -14.26
CA GLU A 44 -17.62 -22.94 -14.82
C GLU A 44 -17.67 -24.47 -14.76
N LEU A 45 -16.56 -25.17 -15.07
CA LEU A 45 -16.47 -26.62 -14.97
C LEU A 45 -16.66 -27.10 -13.52
N ILE A 46 -16.06 -26.42 -12.55
CA ILE A 46 -16.20 -26.73 -11.13
C ILE A 46 -17.65 -26.52 -10.68
N LEU A 47 -18.25 -25.38 -11.06
CA LEU A 47 -19.66 -25.09 -10.77
C LEU A 47 -20.59 -26.19 -11.31
N ASN A 48 -20.45 -26.53 -12.59
CA ASN A 48 -21.28 -27.54 -13.26
C ASN A 48 -21.03 -28.98 -12.76
N THR A 49 -19.83 -29.27 -12.26
CA THR A 49 -19.52 -30.58 -11.67
C THR A 49 -20.05 -30.67 -10.25
N LEU A 50 -19.98 -29.58 -9.48
CA LEU A 50 -20.46 -29.55 -8.09
C LEU A 50 -21.98 -29.67 -7.99
N THR A 51 -22.74 -29.14 -8.96
CA THR A 51 -24.20 -29.33 -9.01
C THR A 51 -24.61 -30.79 -9.17
N LYS A 52 -23.71 -31.64 -9.70
CA LYS A 52 -23.90 -33.09 -9.85
C LYS A 52 -23.37 -33.90 -8.66
N LYS A 53 -22.75 -33.25 -7.67
CA LYS A 53 -22.21 -33.94 -6.48
C LYS A 53 -23.36 -34.54 -5.67
N PRO A 54 -23.26 -35.84 -5.29
CA PRO A 54 -24.25 -36.46 -4.40
C PRO A 54 -24.45 -35.69 -3.09
N LYS A 55 -25.70 -35.49 -2.71
CA LYS A 55 -26.11 -34.84 -1.47
C LYS A 55 -26.02 -35.79 -0.29
N ALA A 56 -25.96 -35.26 0.93
CA ALA A 56 -25.89 -36.08 2.15
C ALA A 56 -27.05 -37.09 2.25
N ILE A 57 -28.28 -36.67 1.94
CA ILE A 57 -29.46 -37.55 1.89
C ILE A 57 -29.28 -38.67 0.84
N GLU A 58 -28.87 -38.33 -0.38
CA GLU A 58 -28.67 -39.31 -1.48
C GLU A 58 -27.61 -40.35 -1.11
N VAL A 59 -26.50 -39.93 -0.50
CA VAL A 59 -25.44 -40.84 -0.03
C VAL A 59 -25.95 -41.75 1.08
N SER A 60 -26.71 -41.22 2.04
CA SER A 60 -27.27 -42.02 3.14
C SER A 60 -28.28 -43.07 2.63
N GLN A 61 -29.15 -42.67 1.69
CA GLN A 61 -30.11 -43.57 1.04
C GLN A 61 -29.40 -44.61 0.17
N ALA A 62 -28.34 -44.23 -0.54
CA ALA A 62 -27.56 -45.16 -1.35
C ALA A 62 -26.92 -46.25 -0.49
N LYS A 63 -26.37 -45.91 0.69
CA LYS A 63 -25.83 -46.91 1.63
C LYS A 63 -26.90 -47.88 2.12
N ALA A 64 -28.03 -47.35 2.61
CA ALA A 64 -29.11 -48.18 3.13
C ALA A 64 -29.70 -49.11 2.04
N ASN A 65 -29.94 -48.58 0.84
CA ASN A 65 -30.48 -49.34 -0.27
C ASN A 65 -29.49 -50.40 -0.79
N LEU A 66 -28.19 -50.12 -0.75
CA LEU A 66 -27.16 -51.05 -1.21
C LEU A 66 -27.09 -52.30 -0.31
N GLU A 67 -27.30 -52.17 1.00
CA GLU A 67 -27.42 -53.33 1.89
C GLU A 67 -28.65 -54.19 1.55
N ILE A 68 -29.79 -53.55 1.28
CA ILE A 68 -31.03 -54.23 0.91
C ILE A 68 -30.86 -54.99 -0.41
N TYR A 69 -30.41 -54.34 -1.48
CA TYR A 69 -30.28 -54.98 -2.78
C TYR A 69 -29.21 -56.08 -2.79
N ASN A 70 -28.12 -55.95 -2.02
CA ASN A 70 -27.15 -57.05 -1.90
C ASN A 70 -27.77 -58.28 -1.23
N LYS A 71 -28.65 -58.08 -0.23
CA LYS A 71 -29.37 -59.18 0.40
C LYS A 71 -30.36 -59.83 -0.57
N GLU A 72 -31.14 -59.04 -1.29
CA GLU A 72 -32.08 -59.51 -2.31
C GLU A 72 -31.35 -60.27 -3.44
N LEU A 73 -30.19 -59.78 -3.89
CA LEU A 73 -29.37 -60.43 -4.90
C LEU A 73 -28.89 -61.83 -4.44
N ILE A 74 -28.46 -61.96 -3.18
CA ILE A 74 -28.08 -63.27 -2.61
C ILE A 74 -29.29 -64.19 -2.59
N GLU A 75 -30.44 -63.72 -2.09
CA GLU A 75 -31.67 -64.52 -2.03
C GLU A 75 -32.15 -64.96 -3.42
N HIS A 76 -32.14 -64.06 -4.42
CA HIS A 76 -32.53 -64.40 -5.79
C HIS A 76 -31.56 -65.38 -6.44
N ASN A 77 -30.24 -65.26 -6.21
CA ASN A 77 -29.26 -66.22 -6.71
C ASN A 77 -29.44 -67.61 -6.08
N THR A 78 -29.65 -67.70 -4.77
CA THR A 78 -29.93 -68.99 -4.10
C THR A 78 -31.22 -69.62 -4.63
N GLN A 79 -32.28 -68.82 -4.86
CA GLN A 79 -33.52 -69.32 -5.45
C GLN A 79 -33.35 -69.78 -6.90
N LEU A 80 -32.48 -69.12 -7.66
CA LEU A 80 -32.14 -69.49 -9.03
C LEU A 80 -31.43 -70.86 -9.06
N GLU A 81 -30.40 -71.06 -8.25
CA GLU A 81 -29.69 -72.35 -8.12
C GLU A 81 -30.66 -73.48 -7.79
N ILE A 82 -31.51 -73.31 -6.77
CA ILE A 82 -32.53 -74.30 -6.40
C ILE A 82 -33.50 -74.60 -7.56
N SER A 83 -33.86 -73.58 -8.35
CA SER A 83 -34.79 -73.75 -9.49
C SER A 83 -34.12 -74.44 -10.68
N GLU A 84 -32.84 -74.16 -10.93
CA GLU A 84 -32.02 -74.80 -11.98
C GLU A 84 -31.74 -76.26 -11.63
N ASP A 85 -31.42 -76.57 -10.36
CA ASP A 85 -31.27 -77.96 -9.86
C ASP A 85 -32.57 -78.76 -10.00
N LYS A 86 -33.71 -78.15 -9.67
CA LYS A 86 -35.04 -78.77 -9.86
C LYS A 86 -35.32 -79.04 -11.33
N LEU A 87 -35.01 -78.11 -12.23
CA LEU A 87 -35.17 -78.28 -13.67
C LEU A 87 -34.32 -79.45 -14.20
N ALA A 88 -33.09 -79.61 -13.70
CA ALA A 88 -32.19 -80.70 -14.07
C ALA A 88 -32.68 -82.10 -13.62
N SER A 89 -33.55 -82.16 -12.60
CA SER A 89 -34.07 -83.40 -12.02
C SER A 89 -35.39 -83.92 -12.63
N ILE A 90 -36.03 -83.16 -13.54
CA ILE A 90 -37.37 -83.46 -14.08
C ILE A 90 -37.29 -84.07 -15.48
N ILE A 91 -38.02 -85.18 -15.71
CA ILE A 91 -38.02 -85.95 -16.96
C ILE A 91 -39.26 -85.63 -17.85
N ASP A 92 -40.26 -84.92 -17.32
CA ASP A 92 -41.57 -84.71 -17.96
C ASP A 92 -41.79 -83.26 -18.47
N ASP A 93 -42.15 -83.11 -19.75
CA ASP A 93 -42.18 -81.83 -20.48
C ASP A 93 -43.32 -80.89 -20.06
N SER A 94 -44.38 -81.40 -19.44
CA SER A 94 -45.52 -80.58 -18.99
C SER A 94 -45.20 -79.70 -17.76
N ILE A 95 -44.21 -80.11 -16.95
CA ILE A 95 -43.75 -79.41 -15.73
C ILE A 95 -42.61 -78.41 -16.05
N ASN A 96 -42.02 -78.50 -17.25
CA ASN A 96 -40.91 -77.65 -17.70
C ASN A 96 -41.30 -76.18 -17.90
N SER A 97 -42.55 -75.88 -18.31
CA SER A 97 -42.98 -74.52 -18.67
C SER A 97 -43.01 -73.54 -17.48
N PRO A 98 -43.63 -73.85 -16.33
CA PRO A 98 -43.67 -72.96 -15.17
C PRO A 98 -42.29 -72.70 -14.53
N ILE A 99 -41.43 -73.73 -14.47
CA ILE A 99 -40.09 -73.61 -13.87
C ILE A 99 -39.17 -72.76 -14.76
N LYS A 100 -39.21 -72.96 -16.09
CA LYS A 100 -38.48 -72.11 -17.05
C LYS A 100 -38.91 -70.65 -16.96
N SER A 101 -40.22 -70.39 -16.88
CA SER A 101 -40.78 -69.05 -16.64
C SER A 101 -40.25 -68.43 -15.33
N ARG A 102 -40.20 -69.20 -14.23
CA ARG A 102 -39.67 -68.72 -12.94
C ARG A 102 -38.17 -68.41 -13.01
N ILE A 103 -37.38 -69.25 -13.67
CA ILE A 103 -35.94 -69.03 -13.91
C ILE A 103 -35.73 -67.73 -14.71
N GLU A 104 -36.49 -67.51 -15.78
CA GLU A 104 -36.40 -66.27 -16.56
C GLU A 104 -36.77 -65.05 -15.72
N SER A 105 -37.81 -65.14 -14.88
CA SER A 105 -38.19 -64.08 -13.95
C SER A 105 -37.07 -63.76 -12.97
N LEU A 106 -36.45 -64.78 -12.36
CA LEU A 106 -35.33 -64.61 -11.42
C LEU A 106 -34.11 -63.98 -12.10
N LYS A 107 -33.77 -64.42 -13.31
CA LYS A 107 -32.69 -63.80 -14.12
C LYS A 107 -32.95 -62.33 -14.41
N ARG A 108 -34.21 -61.95 -14.67
CA ARG A 108 -34.58 -60.53 -14.83
C ARG A 108 -34.46 -59.75 -13.51
N GLN A 109 -34.86 -60.33 -12.38
CA GLN A 109 -34.73 -59.71 -11.06
C GLN A 109 -33.25 -59.50 -10.69
N ILE A 110 -32.42 -60.53 -10.81
CA ILE A 110 -30.96 -60.45 -10.58
C ILE A 110 -30.33 -59.34 -11.41
N LYS A 111 -30.63 -59.29 -12.71
CA LYS A 111 -30.12 -58.22 -13.59
C LYS A 111 -30.59 -56.83 -13.15
N SER A 112 -31.79 -56.73 -12.59
CA SER A 112 -32.31 -55.46 -12.06
C SER A 112 -31.60 -55.06 -10.77
N ASP A 113 -31.35 -56.02 -9.87
CA ASP A 113 -30.66 -55.80 -8.60
C ASP A 113 -29.21 -55.40 -8.85
N GLU A 114 -28.51 -56.10 -9.75
CA GLU A 114 -27.16 -55.76 -10.21
C GLU A 114 -27.10 -54.32 -10.75
N LYS A 115 -28.11 -53.91 -11.52
CA LYS A 115 -28.21 -52.54 -12.04
C LYS A 115 -28.39 -51.52 -10.90
N GLN A 116 -29.29 -51.80 -9.95
CA GLN A 116 -29.51 -50.91 -8.80
C GLN A 116 -28.27 -50.81 -7.91
N ILE A 117 -27.60 -51.93 -7.64
CA ILE A 117 -26.34 -51.98 -6.89
C ILE A 117 -25.29 -51.10 -7.57
N LYS A 118 -25.11 -51.25 -8.89
CA LYS A 118 -24.17 -50.43 -9.66
C LYS A 118 -24.50 -48.94 -9.56
N GLU A 119 -25.75 -48.54 -9.77
CA GLU A 119 -26.17 -47.14 -9.65
C GLU A 119 -25.88 -46.55 -8.25
N ARG A 120 -26.07 -47.32 -7.17
CA ARG A 120 -25.74 -46.87 -5.81
C ARG A 120 -24.23 -46.87 -5.53
N GLN A 121 -23.49 -47.84 -6.05
CA GLN A 121 -22.03 -47.86 -5.98
C GLN A 121 -21.42 -46.66 -6.72
N ASP A 122 -21.98 -46.26 -7.85
CA ASP A 122 -21.56 -45.06 -8.60
C ASP A 122 -21.76 -43.78 -7.75
N VAL A 123 -22.87 -43.67 -7.01
CA VAL A 123 -23.11 -42.57 -6.06
C VAL A 123 -22.07 -42.55 -4.94
N LEU A 124 -21.72 -43.72 -4.39
CA LEU A 124 -20.78 -43.84 -3.26
C LEU A 124 -19.32 -43.68 -3.67
N SER A 125 -18.97 -44.03 -4.90
CA SER A 125 -17.63 -43.93 -5.45
C SER A 125 -17.35 -42.58 -6.14
N TRP A 126 -18.37 -41.71 -6.23
CA TRP A 126 -18.25 -40.39 -6.84
C TRP A 126 -17.17 -39.55 -6.15
N ASN A 127 -16.12 -39.19 -6.87
CA ASN A 127 -14.91 -38.55 -6.33
C ASN A 127 -14.36 -37.41 -7.19
N LEU A 128 -15.19 -36.83 -8.07
CA LEU A 128 -14.76 -35.73 -8.95
C LEU A 128 -14.44 -34.46 -8.17
N ILE A 129 -15.22 -34.15 -7.13
CA ILE A 129 -14.99 -33.01 -6.22
C ILE A 129 -15.22 -33.45 -4.76
N GLU A 130 -14.19 -33.36 -3.92
CA GLU A 130 -14.31 -33.64 -2.50
C GLU A 130 -14.53 -32.35 -1.71
N THR A 131 -15.39 -32.41 -0.69
CA THR A 131 -15.67 -31.30 0.23
C THR A 131 -15.36 -31.74 1.66
N ASP A 132 -15.06 -30.77 2.53
CA ASP A 132 -14.80 -30.99 3.95
C ASP A 132 -15.99 -31.61 4.71
N LYS A 133 -17.22 -31.29 4.27
CA LYS A 133 -18.47 -31.81 4.81
C LYS A 133 -19.42 -32.22 3.69
N LEU A 134 -20.22 -33.25 3.93
CA LEU A 134 -21.37 -33.62 3.10
C LEU A 134 -22.55 -32.69 3.42
N GLN A 135 -23.18 -32.16 2.39
CA GLN A 135 -24.24 -31.15 2.52
C GLN A 135 -25.47 -31.55 1.72
N ASN A 136 -26.64 -31.03 2.11
CA ASN A 136 -27.89 -31.23 1.35
C ASN A 136 -28.00 -30.30 0.14
N GLN A 137 -27.22 -29.21 0.13
CA GLN A 137 -27.18 -28.27 -0.98
C GLN A 137 -25.81 -27.61 -1.06
N TYR A 138 -25.13 -27.75 -2.19
CA TYR A 138 -23.89 -27.07 -2.50
C TYR A 138 -24.23 -25.76 -3.23
N VAL A 139 -23.92 -24.60 -2.62
CA VAL A 139 -24.17 -23.28 -3.22
C VAL A 139 -22.83 -22.61 -3.43
N ILE A 140 -22.61 -22.14 -4.67
CA ILE A 140 -21.50 -21.27 -5.05
C ILE A 140 -22.12 -19.96 -5.51
N VAL A 141 -21.52 -18.86 -5.09
CA VAL A 141 -21.82 -17.52 -5.60
C VAL A 141 -20.77 -17.19 -6.65
N PRO A 142 -21.04 -17.34 -7.95
CA PRO A 142 -20.21 -16.69 -8.95
C PRO A 142 -20.38 -15.18 -8.81
N PHE A 143 -19.29 -14.43 -8.95
CA PHE A 143 -19.26 -12.98 -9.04
C PHE A 143 -18.32 -12.57 -10.15
N ILE A 144 -18.89 -11.96 -11.19
CA ILE A 144 -18.16 -11.45 -12.36
C ILE A 144 -18.70 -10.05 -12.63
N PRO A 145 -17.91 -8.98 -12.43
CA PRO A 145 -18.37 -7.62 -12.64
C PRO A 145 -18.49 -7.32 -14.15
N LYS A 146 -19.56 -7.80 -14.81
CA LYS A 146 -19.77 -7.64 -16.26
C LYS A 146 -20.42 -6.31 -16.65
N SER A 147 -21.32 -5.79 -15.82
CA SER A 147 -22.06 -4.55 -16.10
C SER A 147 -22.02 -3.61 -14.90
N LEU A 148 -21.61 -2.37 -15.17
CA LEU A 148 -21.55 -1.30 -14.19
C LEU A 148 -22.72 -0.33 -14.34
N ASN A 149 -23.63 -0.55 -15.29
CA ASN A 149 -24.76 0.34 -15.50
C ASN A 149 -25.92 -0.08 -14.58
N LEU A 150 -25.91 0.43 -13.35
CA LEU A 150 -26.97 0.17 -12.37
C LEU A 150 -28.24 0.94 -12.76
N GLN A 151 -29.33 0.22 -12.98
CA GLN A 151 -30.60 0.85 -13.36
C GLN A 151 -31.23 1.58 -12.16
N ASP A 152 -31.65 2.83 -12.38
CA ASP A 152 -32.38 3.61 -11.39
C ASP A 152 -33.82 3.07 -11.23
N SER A 153 -34.14 2.58 -10.04
CA SER A 153 -35.45 2.02 -9.70
C SER A 153 -36.45 3.05 -9.17
N ASN A 154 -36.07 4.32 -8.97
CA ASN A 154 -36.94 5.32 -8.37
C ASN A 154 -38.22 5.58 -9.20
N ASN A 155 -38.16 5.39 -10.53
CA ASN A 155 -39.32 5.57 -11.41
C ASN A 155 -40.14 4.29 -11.63
N TYR A 156 -39.77 3.17 -10.99
CA TYR A 156 -40.47 1.90 -11.21
C TYR A 156 -41.80 1.87 -10.47
N ASN A 157 -42.83 1.34 -11.14
CA ASN A 157 -44.07 1.02 -10.44
C ASN A 157 -43.87 -0.19 -9.51
N LYS A 158 -44.80 -0.39 -8.57
CA LYS A 158 -44.66 -1.42 -7.51
C LYS A 158 -44.49 -2.84 -8.05
N ASN A 159 -45.08 -3.17 -9.21
CA ASN A 159 -44.93 -4.48 -9.84
C ASN A 159 -43.57 -4.59 -10.54
N GLN A 160 -43.15 -3.57 -11.29
CA GLN A 160 -41.82 -3.51 -11.91
C GLN A 160 -40.72 -3.64 -10.87
N LEU A 161 -40.81 -2.89 -9.77
CA LEU A 161 -39.85 -2.93 -8.67
C LEU A 161 -39.70 -4.34 -8.08
N LYS A 162 -40.83 -5.02 -7.80
CA LYS A 162 -40.82 -6.39 -7.30
C LYS A 162 -40.23 -7.37 -8.31
N THR A 163 -40.60 -7.26 -9.58
CA THR A 163 -40.08 -8.12 -10.63
C THR A 163 -38.56 -7.95 -10.76
N SER A 164 -38.06 -6.72 -10.86
CA SER A 164 -36.62 -6.42 -10.90
C SER A 164 -35.86 -6.89 -9.66
N ALA A 165 -36.48 -6.80 -8.47
CA ALA A 165 -35.87 -7.31 -7.24
C ALA A 165 -35.82 -8.85 -7.19
N LEU A 166 -36.80 -9.55 -7.76
CA LEU A 166 -36.84 -11.02 -7.83
C LEU A 166 -35.85 -11.58 -8.84
N HIS A 167 -35.47 -10.81 -9.87
CA HIS A 167 -34.47 -11.24 -10.85
C HIS A 167 -33.08 -11.51 -10.23
N ILE A 168 -32.79 -10.97 -9.04
CA ILE A 168 -31.53 -11.24 -8.31
C ILE A 168 -31.59 -12.52 -7.47
N ASP A 169 -32.77 -13.00 -7.09
CA ASP A 169 -32.90 -14.18 -6.25
C ASP A 169 -32.51 -15.49 -7.00
N ALA A 170 -32.38 -15.43 -8.32
CA ALA A 170 -31.82 -16.52 -9.13
C ALA A 170 -30.29 -16.60 -8.95
N VAL A 171 -29.75 -17.79 -8.68
CA VAL A 171 -28.31 -18.03 -8.50
C VAL A 171 -27.52 -17.56 -9.73
N GLY A 172 -26.87 -16.40 -9.63
CA GLY A 172 -26.03 -15.85 -10.70
C GLY A 172 -25.93 -14.32 -10.70
N VAL A 173 -24.98 -13.81 -11.49
CA VAL A 173 -24.59 -12.37 -11.52
C VAL A 173 -25.28 -11.60 -12.65
N ASN A 174 -25.85 -12.31 -13.62
CA ASN A 174 -26.24 -11.72 -14.90
C ASN A 174 -27.31 -10.63 -14.77
N SER A 175 -28.10 -10.64 -13.69
CA SER A 175 -29.17 -9.67 -13.42
C SER A 175 -28.85 -8.69 -12.28
N LEU A 176 -27.62 -8.70 -11.73
CA LEU A 176 -27.27 -7.79 -10.62
C LEU A 176 -27.37 -6.33 -11.02
N ALA A 177 -26.91 -5.95 -12.21
CA ALA A 177 -26.92 -4.56 -12.65
C ALA A 177 -28.35 -3.98 -12.79
N GLU A 178 -29.32 -4.81 -13.18
CA GLU A 178 -30.71 -4.41 -13.40
C GLU A 178 -31.53 -4.41 -12.10
N GLY A 179 -31.16 -5.27 -11.14
CA GLY A 179 -31.94 -5.46 -9.91
C GLY A 179 -31.37 -4.80 -8.67
N THR A 180 -30.08 -4.43 -8.61
CA THR A 180 -29.39 -4.09 -7.34
C THR A 180 -30.11 -2.97 -6.58
N PHE A 181 -30.40 -1.85 -7.23
CA PHE A 181 -31.12 -0.75 -6.59
C PHE A 181 -32.57 -1.11 -6.26
N ALA A 182 -33.25 -1.83 -7.15
CA ALA A 182 -34.61 -2.29 -6.91
C ALA A 182 -34.71 -3.20 -5.67
N ARG A 183 -33.73 -4.10 -5.48
CA ARG A 183 -33.70 -5.01 -4.33
C ARG A 183 -33.43 -4.28 -3.02
N ILE A 184 -32.49 -3.33 -3.00
CA ILE A 184 -32.24 -2.48 -1.83
C ILE A 184 -33.52 -1.72 -1.45
N GLN A 185 -34.21 -1.16 -2.44
CA GLN A 185 -35.47 -0.44 -2.22
C GLN A 185 -36.56 -1.34 -1.65
N VAL A 186 -36.75 -2.56 -2.19
CA VAL A 186 -37.73 -3.53 -1.66
C VAL A 186 -37.42 -3.93 -0.22
N ILE A 187 -36.15 -4.18 0.11
CA ILE A 187 -35.74 -4.56 1.48
C ILE A 187 -36.01 -3.41 2.44
N GLN A 188 -35.65 -2.17 2.07
CA GLN A 188 -35.89 -1.00 2.90
C GLN A 188 -37.39 -0.70 3.06
N GLU A 189 -38.21 -0.85 2.02
CA GLU A 189 -39.67 -0.72 2.11
C GLU A 189 -40.27 -1.76 3.06
N ARG A 190 -39.80 -3.01 3.02
CA ARG A 190 -40.24 -4.07 3.94
C ARG A 190 -39.87 -3.75 5.38
N PHE A 191 -38.65 -3.29 5.63
CA PHE A 191 -38.20 -2.85 6.95
C PHE A 191 -39.03 -1.68 7.49
N TYR A 192 -39.26 -0.67 6.65
CA TYR A 192 -40.11 0.46 7.00
C TYR A 192 -41.50 -0.05 7.39
N ASN A 193 -42.19 -0.80 6.53
CA ASN A 193 -43.52 -1.32 6.84
C ASN A 193 -43.56 -2.21 8.11
N ALA A 194 -42.56 -3.05 8.34
CA ALA A 194 -42.47 -3.91 9.52
C ALA A 194 -42.32 -3.11 10.84
N THR A 195 -41.69 -1.94 10.79
CA THR A 195 -41.50 -1.06 11.95
C THR A 195 -42.65 -0.08 12.17
N HIS A 196 -43.64 -0.01 11.26
CA HIS A 196 -44.80 0.86 11.40
C HIS A 196 -45.77 0.38 12.48
N GLN A 197 -46.38 1.34 13.19
CA GLN A 197 -47.25 1.08 14.35
C GLN A 197 -48.55 0.34 13.98
N ASN A 198 -49.04 0.49 12.75
CA ASN A 198 -50.35 0.00 12.31
C ASN A 198 -50.29 -1.20 11.35
N ILE A 199 -49.12 -1.84 11.20
CA ILE A 199 -48.98 -3.02 10.34
C ILE A 199 -49.53 -4.27 11.04
N VAL A 200 -50.35 -5.06 10.33
CA VAL A 200 -50.84 -6.36 10.82
C VAL A 200 -50.14 -7.46 10.02
N VAL A 201 -49.05 -7.97 10.55
CA VAL A 201 -48.24 -9.07 10.00
C VAL A 201 -47.82 -10.01 11.13
N SER A 202 -47.37 -11.21 10.80
CA SER A 202 -46.92 -12.16 11.83
C SER A 202 -45.65 -11.64 12.54
N PRO A 203 -45.43 -12.00 13.83
CA PRO A 203 -44.20 -11.64 14.54
C PRO A 203 -42.93 -12.16 13.84
N GLU A 204 -43.04 -13.33 13.21
CA GLU A 204 -41.95 -13.95 12.44
C GLU A 204 -41.59 -13.13 11.20
N GLU A 205 -42.58 -12.72 10.41
CA GLU A 205 -42.36 -11.86 9.23
C GLU A 205 -41.75 -10.51 9.60
N LYS A 206 -42.18 -9.93 10.73
CA LYS A 206 -41.64 -8.67 11.24
C LYS A 206 -40.16 -8.80 11.63
N THR A 207 -39.81 -9.88 12.35
CA THR A 207 -38.43 -10.14 12.76
C THR A 207 -37.54 -10.38 11.54
N ASN A 208 -38.00 -11.20 10.60
CA ASN A 208 -37.29 -11.49 9.36
C ASN A 208 -37.01 -10.22 8.54
N ALA A 209 -37.98 -9.31 8.40
CA ALA A 209 -37.79 -8.05 7.66
C ALA A 209 -36.77 -7.11 8.33
N ILE A 210 -36.72 -7.10 9.67
CA ILE A 210 -35.76 -6.31 10.43
C ILE A 210 -34.34 -6.88 10.27
N ASP A 211 -34.20 -8.19 10.45
CA ASP A 211 -32.91 -8.87 10.32
C ASP A 211 -32.35 -8.78 8.90
N ASP A 212 -33.21 -8.89 7.88
CA ASP A 212 -32.84 -8.80 6.47
C ASP A 212 -32.24 -7.42 6.12
N TYR A 213 -32.86 -6.35 6.60
CA TYR A 213 -32.36 -4.98 6.40
C TYR A 213 -31.10 -4.70 7.21
N ASN A 214 -31.02 -5.13 8.46
CA ASN A 214 -29.82 -4.94 9.29
C ASN A 214 -28.60 -5.64 8.67
N LYS A 215 -28.75 -6.89 8.19
CA LYS A 215 -27.69 -7.60 7.47
C LYS A 215 -27.23 -6.85 6.22
N LEU A 216 -28.18 -6.34 5.42
CA LEU A 216 -27.83 -5.54 4.24
C LEU A 216 -27.10 -4.25 4.63
N LYS A 217 -27.57 -3.55 5.66
CA LYS A 217 -26.96 -2.30 6.16
C LYS A 217 -25.52 -2.56 6.63
N ASP A 218 -25.30 -3.64 7.37
CA ASP A 218 -23.98 -4.02 7.87
C ASP A 218 -23.02 -4.37 6.72
N LEU A 219 -23.50 -5.10 5.70
CA LEU A 219 -22.70 -5.38 4.50
C LEU A 219 -22.34 -4.10 3.74
N ILE A 220 -23.29 -3.19 3.52
CA ILE A 220 -23.01 -1.91 2.83
C ILE A 220 -22.00 -1.09 3.62
N LYS A 221 -22.14 -1.02 4.95
CA LYS A 221 -21.17 -0.33 5.82
C LYS A 221 -19.79 -0.96 5.74
N LEU A 222 -19.74 -2.30 5.74
CA LEU A 222 -18.49 -3.04 5.66
C LEU A 222 -17.79 -2.90 4.31
N PHE A 223 -18.50 -2.83 3.17
CA PHE A 223 -17.84 -2.79 1.86
C PHE A 223 -17.66 -1.38 1.31
N LEU A 224 -18.61 -0.48 1.54
CA LEU A 224 -18.62 0.88 0.97
C LEU A 224 -18.27 1.97 1.98
N ASN A 225 -18.14 1.62 3.27
CA ASN A 225 -17.89 2.57 4.36
C ASN A 225 -18.92 3.72 4.42
N THR A 226 -20.18 3.40 4.11
CA THR A 226 -21.33 4.32 4.19
C THR A 226 -22.51 3.60 4.84
N GLU A 227 -23.43 4.36 5.44
CA GLU A 227 -24.69 3.80 5.91
C GLU A 227 -25.77 3.85 4.82
N LEU A 228 -26.64 2.84 4.81
CA LEU A 228 -27.87 2.83 4.02
C LEU A 228 -28.96 3.57 4.81
N GLU A 229 -29.43 4.69 4.28
CA GLU A 229 -30.42 5.57 4.90
C GLU A 229 -31.68 5.69 4.03
N ARG A 230 -32.69 6.42 4.50
CA ARG A 230 -33.96 6.67 3.79
C ARG A 230 -34.31 8.15 3.87
N ASN A 231 -34.64 8.78 2.74
CA ASN A 231 -35.07 10.18 2.71
C ASN A 231 -36.58 10.34 3.01
N ILE A 232 -37.06 11.58 3.02
CA ILE A 232 -38.48 11.91 3.29
C ILE A 232 -39.42 11.39 2.21
N ASP A 233 -38.96 11.34 0.96
CA ASP A 233 -39.72 10.81 -0.19
C ASP A 233 -39.76 9.27 -0.19
N GLY A 234 -39.02 8.64 0.72
CA GLY A 234 -38.99 7.22 0.94
C GLY A 234 -38.02 6.44 0.06
N GLU A 235 -37.11 7.14 -0.60
CA GLU A 235 -36.05 6.58 -1.43
C GLU A 235 -34.85 6.14 -0.55
N PRO A 236 -34.16 5.05 -0.91
CA PRO A 236 -32.93 4.65 -0.24
C PRO A 236 -31.78 5.59 -0.63
N THR A 237 -31.00 6.00 0.36
CA THR A 237 -29.87 6.92 0.19
C THR A 237 -28.56 6.30 0.66
N ILE A 238 -27.49 6.56 -0.09
CA ILE A 238 -26.10 6.27 0.27
C ILE A 238 -25.27 7.51 -0.04
N PHE A 239 -24.24 7.80 0.77
CA PHE A 239 -23.47 9.04 0.66
C PHE A 239 -24.35 10.31 0.66
N GLY A 240 -25.53 10.26 1.29
CA GLY A 240 -26.49 11.37 1.33
C GLY A 240 -27.30 11.60 0.03
N PHE A 241 -27.16 10.73 -0.98
CA PHE A 241 -27.89 10.85 -2.25
C PHE A 241 -28.78 9.62 -2.51
N PRO A 242 -29.94 9.78 -3.19
CA PRO A 242 -30.73 8.65 -3.66
C PRO A 242 -29.89 7.72 -4.55
N LEU A 243 -30.11 6.40 -4.46
CA LEU A 243 -29.29 5.39 -5.16
C LEU A 243 -29.03 5.73 -6.64
N GLY A 244 -30.08 6.01 -7.42
CA GLY A 244 -29.96 6.38 -8.84
C GLY A 244 -29.20 7.67 -9.13
N LYS A 245 -29.08 8.56 -8.14
CA LYS A 245 -28.40 9.87 -8.25
C LYS A 245 -27.06 9.91 -7.53
N SER A 246 -26.66 8.84 -6.85
CA SER A 246 -25.47 8.77 -5.99
C SER A 246 -24.12 8.82 -6.72
N LYS A 247 -24.13 8.76 -8.07
CA LYS A 247 -22.94 8.86 -8.93
C LYS A 247 -21.75 8.02 -8.44
N LEU A 248 -22.03 6.77 -8.06
CA LEU A 248 -21.02 5.83 -7.59
C LEU A 248 -19.87 5.70 -8.59
N SER A 249 -18.64 5.60 -8.08
CA SER A 249 -17.48 5.19 -8.89
C SER A 249 -17.64 3.75 -9.38
N ASP A 250 -16.93 3.37 -10.42
CA ASP A 250 -17.03 2.01 -10.97
C ASP A 250 -16.70 0.95 -9.93
N GLY A 251 -15.67 1.19 -9.09
CA GLY A 251 -15.36 0.33 -7.96
C GLY A 251 -16.49 0.23 -6.93
N GLN A 252 -17.14 1.35 -6.58
CA GLN A 252 -18.29 1.34 -5.68
C GLN A 252 -19.48 0.57 -6.25
N LYS A 253 -19.70 0.64 -7.57
CA LYS A 253 -20.75 -0.15 -8.25
C LYS A 253 -20.45 -1.65 -8.23
N VAL A 254 -19.19 -2.06 -8.30
CA VAL A 254 -18.78 -3.47 -8.13
C VAL A 254 -19.04 -3.92 -6.69
N LEU A 255 -18.62 -3.13 -5.71
CA LEU A 255 -18.76 -3.48 -4.29
C LEU A 255 -20.22 -3.60 -3.86
N ILE A 256 -21.10 -2.69 -4.29
CA ILE A 256 -22.52 -2.77 -3.95
C ILE A 256 -23.20 -4.00 -4.59
N GLN A 257 -22.84 -4.35 -5.83
CA GLN A 257 -23.33 -5.58 -6.45
C GLN A 257 -22.84 -6.83 -5.69
N LEU A 258 -21.59 -6.83 -5.24
CA LEU A 258 -21.05 -7.93 -4.43
C LEU A 258 -21.79 -8.06 -3.09
N CYS A 259 -22.10 -6.94 -2.42
CA CYS A 259 -22.91 -6.93 -1.21
C CYS A 259 -24.25 -7.64 -1.43
N LEU A 260 -24.94 -7.29 -2.52
CA LEU A 260 -26.25 -7.87 -2.84
C LEU A 260 -26.15 -9.33 -3.24
N ALA A 261 -25.12 -9.72 -4.00
CA ALA A 261 -24.89 -11.11 -4.38
C ALA A 261 -24.69 -12.02 -3.15
N ILE A 262 -23.97 -11.53 -2.14
CA ILE A 262 -23.74 -12.22 -0.86
C ILE A 262 -25.04 -12.24 -0.04
N HIS A 263 -25.72 -11.10 0.08
CA HIS A 263 -26.96 -10.94 0.86
C HIS A 263 -28.08 -11.87 0.38
N CYS A 264 -28.29 -12.01 -0.94
CA CYS A 264 -29.42 -12.77 -1.48
C CYS A 264 -29.32 -14.30 -1.30
N GLN A 265 -28.19 -14.83 -0.83
CA GLN A 265 -28.02 -16.28 -0.72
C GLN A 265 -28.75 -16.93 0.45
N ASN A 266 -29.29 -16.17 1.41
CA ASN A 266 -30.06 -16.65 2.57
C ASN A 266 -29.41 -17.80 3.38
N LYS A 267 -28.14 -18.12 3.13
CA LYS A 267 -27.34 -19.08 3.86
C LYS A 267 -26.51 -18.35 4.89
N SER A 268 -26.10 -19.08 5.93
CA SER A 268 -25.11 -18.58 6.85
C SER A 268 -23.86 -18.19 6.07
N LEU A 269 -23.48 -16.91 6.16
CA LEU A 269 -22.32 -16.32 5.48
C LEU A 269 -21.05 -17.15 5.75
N ASP A 270 -20.98 -17.75 6.94
CA ASP A 270 -19.82 -18.50 7.39
C ASP A 270 -19.45 -19.69 6.50
N GLU A 271 -20.39 -20.34 5.81
CA GLU A 271 -20.14 -21.56 5.01
C GLU A 271 -20.14 -21.33 3.48
N LEU A 272 -20.14 -20.08 3.02
CA LEU A 272 -20.25 -19.69 1.61
C LEU A 272 -19.02 -20.11 0.76
N ILE A 273 -19.26 -20.51 -0.49
CA ILE A 273 -18.20 -20.58 -1.52
C ILE A 273 -18.40 -19.45 -2.52
N LEU A 274 -17.42 -18.56 -2.64
CA LEU A 274 -17.44 -17.38 -3.50
C LEU A 274 -16.44 -17.53 -4.64
N PHE A 275 -16.87 -17.38 -5.88
CA PHE A 275 -15.99 -17.33 -7.04
C PHE A 275 -15.91 -15.90 -7.55
N LEU A 276 -14.71 -15.33 -7.55
CA LEU A 276 -14.41 -13.99 -8.03
C LEU A 276 -13.61 -14.13 -9.32
N ASP A 277 -14.17 -13.69 -10.45
CA ASP A 277 -13.45 -13.69 -11.72
C ASP A 277 -13.02 -12.26 -12.08
N GLU A 278 -11.70 -12.05 -12.14
CA GLU A 278 -11.03 -10.78 -12.38
C GLU A 278 -11.58 -9.62 -11.51
N PRO A 279 -11.62 -9.78 -10.16
CA PRO A 279 -12.18 -8.75 -9.31
C PRO A 279 -11.33 -7.47 -9.26
N GLU A 280 -10.10 -7.49 -9.77
CA GLU A 280 -9.29 -6.29 -10.00
C GLU A 280 -9.88 -5.34 -11.06
N ASN A 281 -10.77 -5.83 -11.94
CA ASN A 281 -11.38 -5.00 -12.96
C ASN A 281 -12.19 -3.88 -12.29
N HIS A 282 -11.80 -2.62 -12.54
CA HIS A 282 -12.39 -1.40 -11.97
C HIS A 282 -12.12 -1.12 -10.48
N LEU A 283 -11.30 -1.93 -9.79
CA LEU A 283 -10.91 -1.71 -8.40
C LEU A 283 -9.43 -1.36 -8.29
N HIS A 284 -9.12 -0.33 -7.49
CA HIS A 284 -7.74 0.00 -7.15
C HIS A 284 -7.10 -1.17 -6.36
N PRO A 285 -5.82 -1.54 -6.59
CA PRO A 285 -5.16 -2.68 -5.95
C PRO A 285 -5.31 -2.73 -4.42
N SER A 286 -5.19 -1.58 -3.74
CA SER A 286 -5.37 -1.54 -2.28
C SER A 286 -6.79 -1.86 -1.83
N VAL A 287 -7.80 -1.39 -2.58
CA VAL A 287 -9.21 -1.59 -2.26
C VAL A 287 -9.61 -3.05 -2.48
N ILE A 288 -9.11 -3.70 -3.54
CA ILE A 288 -9.40 -5.11 -3.76
C ILE A 288 -8.78 -5.99 -2.67
N ILE A 289 -7.53 -5.76 -2.29
CA ILE A 289 -6.87 -6.53 -1.21
C ILE A 289 -7.67 -6.39 0.10
N GLU A 290 -7.98 -5.15 0.48
CA GLU A 290 -8.78 -4.88 1.68
C GLU A 290 -10.18 -5.52 1.61
N THR A 291 -10.82 -5.49 0.44
CA THR A 291 -12.13 -6.11 0.21
C THR A 291 -12.05 -7.63 0.38
N ILE A 292 -11.04 -8.28 -0.19
CA ILE A 292 -10.86 -9.73 -0.05
C ILE A 292 -10.60 -10.09 1.41
N ASP A 293 -9.75 -9.35 2.13
CA ASP A 293 -9.49 -9.59 3.55
C ASP A 293 -10.76 -9.48 4.40
N ARG A 294 -11.62 -8.48 4.12
CA ARG A 294 -12.94 -8.35 4.75
C ARG A 294 -13.82 -9.56 4.46
N ILE A 295 -13.84 -10.07 3.22
CA ILE A 295 -14.61 -11.28 2.86
C ILE A 295 -14.07 -12.51 3.59
N ILE A 296 -12.75 -12.71 3.64
CA ILE A 296 -12.11 -13.85 4.32
C ILE A 296 -12.56 -13.91 5.79
N ASN A 297 -12.61 -12.76 6.46
CA ASN A 297 -13.07 -12.65 7.84
C ASN A 297 -14.57 -12.90 7.99
N LEU A 298 -15.39 -12.53 7.00
CA LEU A 298 -16.83 -12.80 7.01
C LEU A 298 -17.18 -14.27 6.77
N ILE A 299 -16.34 -15.02 6.06
CA ILE A 299 -16.61 -16.41 5.68
C ILE A 299 -15.59 -17.39 6.28
N PRO A 300 -15.44 -17.46 7.61
CA PRO A 300 -14.39 -18.24 8.26
C PRO A 300 -14.46 -19.74 7.96
N ASN A 301 -15.66 -20.31 7.76
CA ASN A 301 -15.86 -21.71 7.38
C ASN A 301 -16.10 -21.90 5.86
N GLY A 302 -15.98 -20.83 5.09
CA GLY A 302 -16.24 -20.76 3.66
C GLY A 302 -14.99 -20.90 2.83
N GLN A 303 -15.10 -20.63 1.53
CA GLN A 303 -13.99 -20.67 0.59
C GLN A 303 -14.12 -19.58 -0.47
N ILE A 304 -13.02 -18.93 -0.82
CA ILE A 304 -12.94 -17.93 -1.89
C ILE A 304 -12.05 -18.48 -3.00
N TRP A 305 -12.55 -18.45 -4.22
CA TRP A 305 -11.78 -18.71 -5.44
C TRP A 305 -11.63 -17.41 -6.19
N ILE A 306 -10.42 -17.06 -6.57
CA ILE A 306 -10.13 -15.81 -7.27
C ILE A 306 -9.37 -16.13 -8.55
N SER A 307 -9.97 -15.84 -9.70
CA SER A 307 -9.28 -15.81 -10.98
C SER A 307 -8.73 -14.40 -11.19
N THR A 308 -7.42 -14.25 -11.39
CA THR A 308 -6.77 -12.93 -11.44
C THR A 308 -5.50 -12.92 -12.28
N HIS A 309 -5.23 -11.73 -12.85
CA HIS A 309 -3.99 -11.33 -13.51
C HIS A 309 -3.20 -10.30 -12.69
N SER A 310 -3.76 -9.84 -11.58
CA SER A 310 -3.19 -8.78 -10.75
C SER A 310 -2.01 -9.29 -9.92
N ILE A 311 -0.80 -8.85 -10.29
CA ILE A 311 0.42 -9.10 -9.49
C ILE A 311 0.28 -8.62 -8.04
N PRO A 312 -0.23 -7.40 -7.77
CA PRO A 312 -0.45 -6.96 -6.39
C PRO A 312 -1.36 -7.88 -5.59
N LEU A 313 -2.44 -8.39 -6.21
CA LEU A 313 -3.36 -9.29 -5.55
C LEU A 313 -2.69 -10.64 -5.26
N ILE A 314 -2.00 -11.22 -6.25
CA ILE A 314 -1.27 -12.49 -6.07
C ILE A 314 -0.21 -12.36 -4.98
N ALA A 315 0.53 -11.25 -4.95
CA ALA A 315 1.59 -10.99 -3.98
C ALA A 315 1.08 -10.81 -2.53
N SER A 316 -0.19 -10.46 -2.34
CA SER A 316 -0.80 -10.30 -1.00
C SER A 316 -1.12 -11.63 -0.31
N PHE A 317 -1.04 -12.77 -1.02
CA PHE A 317 -1.37 -14.09 -0.47
C PHE A 317 -0.16 -15.01 -0.37
N ASN A 318 -0.28 -16.04 0.47
CA ASN A 318 0.72 -17.09 0.53
C ASN A 318 0.82 -17.82 -0.82
N PRO A 319 2.03 -18.07 -1.36
CA PRO A 319 2.23 -18.84 -2.58
C PRO A 319 1.50 -20.19 -2.58
N SER A 320 1.30 -20.81 -1.41
CA SER A 320 0.57 -22.08 -1.29
C SER A 320 -0.86 -22.05 -1.80
N ASN A 321 -1.44 -20.87 -1.98
CA ASN A 321 -2.80 -20.69 -2.46
C ASN A 321 -2.87 -20.56 -4.00
N VAL A 322 -1.72 -20.48 -4.68
CA VAL A 322 -1.64 -20.14 -6.11
C VAL A 322 -1.61 -21.37 -7.00
N TRP A 323 -2.53 -21.37 -7.97
CA TRP A 323 -2.65 -22.34 -9.04
C TRP A 323 -2.49 -21.64 -10.38
N TYR A 324 -1.65 -22.22 -11.24
CA TYR A 324 -1.35 -21.70 -12.56
C TYR A 324 -2.04 -22.51 -13.65
N ILE A 325 -2.67 -21.80 -14.58
CA ILE A 325 -3.34 -22.38 -15.74
C ILE A 325 -2.65 -21.91 -17.00
N ASP A 326 -2.21 -22.85 -17.83
CA ASP A 326 -1.66 -22.60 -19.16
C ASP A 326 -2.16 -23.63 -20.16
N GLN A 327 -2.59 -23.14 -21.33
CA GLN A 327 -3.16 -23.95 -22.40
C GLN A 327 -4.21 -24.98 -21.91
N GLY A 328 -5.05 -24.59 -20.96
CA GLY A 328 -6.09 -25.45 -20.38
C GLY A 328 -5.60 -26.51 -19.39
N LYS A 329 -4.30 -26.57 -19.08
CA LYS A 329 -3.72 -27.43 -18.05
C LYS A 329 -3.59 -26.66 -16.73
N VAL A 330 -4.09 -27.26 -15.65
CA VAL A 330 -4.00 -26.71 -14.29
C VAL A 330 -2.81 -27.32 -13.56
N SER A 331 -2.00 -26.49 -12.92
CA SER A 331 -0.83 -26.89 -12.14
C SER A 331 -0.72 -26.09 -10.85
N TYR A 332 -0.14 -26.69 -9.81
CA TYR A 332 0.17 -25.97 -8.58
C TYR A 332 1.37 -25.05 -8.80
N ALA A 333 1.25 -23.78 -8.41
CA ALA A 333 2.26 -22.76 -8.67
C ALA A 333 2.98 -22.27 -7.42
N GLY A 334 2.52 -22.65 -6.22
CA GLY A 334 3.11 -22.20 -4.97
C GLY A 334 4.57 -22.58 -4.73
N SER A 335 5.11 -23.53 -5.49
CA SER A 335 6.52 -23.91 -5.47
C SER A 335 7.34 -23.37 -6.63
N ILE A 336 6.72 -22.67 -7.60
CA ILE A 336 7.40 -22.13 -8.79
C ILE A 336 6.81 -20.75 -9.17
N PRO A 337 7.00 -19.70 -8.34
CA PRO A 337 6.48 -18.36 -8.61
C PRO A 337 7.02 -17.76 -9.93
N GLU A 338 8.20 -18.18 -10.38
CA GLU A 338 8.86 -17.68 -11.58
C GLU A 338 8.01 -17.90 -12.84
N ILE A 339 7.30 -19.04 -12.93
CA ILE A 339 6.40 -19.34 -14.06
C ILE A 339 5.22 -18.36 -14.07
N VAL A 340 4.69 -17.99 -12.89
CA VAL A 340 3.59 -17.04 -12.78
C VAL A 340 4.06 -15.64 -13.20
N LEU A 341 5.19 -15.18 -12.68
CA LEU A 341 5.75 -13.86 -12.98
C LEU A 341 6.12 -13.72 -14.46
N SER A 342 6.84 -14.70 -15.02
CA SER A 342 7.22 -14.69 -16.43
C SER A 342 6.00 -14.74 -17.37
N SER A 343 4.95 -15.45 -16.97
CA SER A 343 3.72 -15.56 -17.74
C SER A 343 2.91 -14.26 -17.75
N LEU A 344 2.89 -13.52 -16.64
CA LEU A 344 2.12 -12.29 -16.49
C LEU A 344 2.87 -11.02 -16.93
N ILE A 345 4.18 -10.95 -16.70
CA ILE A 345 4.99 -9.73 -16.89
C ILE A 345 5.84 -9.82 -18.17
N GLY A 346 6.39 -10.98 -18.49
CA GLY A 346 7.25 -11.17 -19.67
C GLY A 346 8.55 -11.90 -19.36
N ASP A 347 9.60 -11.57 -20.11
CA ASP A 347 10.91 -12.21 -19.95
C ASP A 347 11.62 -11.79 -18.64
N GLU A 348 12.74 -12.45 -18.34
CA GLU A 348 13.55 -12.15 -17.14
C GLU A 348 13.98 -10.68 -17.07
N ASN A 349 14.18 -10.01 -18.22
CA ASN A 349 14.52 -8.59 -18.27
C ASN A 349 13.37 -7.71 -17.76
N GLN A 350 12.12 -7.98 -18.14
CA GLN A 350 10.97 -7.22 -17.65
C GLN A 350 10.70 -7.50 -16.17
N VAL A 351 10.86 -8.75 -15.73
CA VAL A 351 10.76 -9.10 -14.30
C VAL A 351 11.84 -8.39 -13.48
N SER A 352 13.09 -8.35 -13.96
CA SER A 352 14.18 -7.61 -13.32
C SER A 352 13.90 -6.12 -13.24
N LYS A 353 13.41 -5.48 -14.30
CA LYS A 353 13.05 -4.05 -14.28
C LYS A 353 11.95 -3.74 -13.27
N LEU A 354 10.95 -4.63 -13.16
CA LEU A 354 9.88 -4.49 -12.17
C LEU A 354 10.44 -4.69 -10.74
N GLN A 355 11.28 -5.71 -10.54
CA GLN A 355 11.94 -5.97 -9.26
C GLN A 355 12.80 -4.79 -8.85
N ASP A 356 13.58 -4.23 -9.78
CA ASP A 356 14.35 -3.01 -9.57
C ASP A 356 13.39 -1.91 -9.13
N PHE A 357 12.38 -1.56 -9.94
CA PHE A 357 11.41 -0.50 -9.60
C PHE A 357 10.80 -0.66 -8.20
N ILE A 358 10.43 -1.87 -7.79
CA ILE A 358 9.83 -2.18 -6.49
C ILE A 358 10.86 -2.14 -5.35
N SER A 359 12.08 -2.64 -5.58
CA SER A 359 13.15 -2.74 -4.56
C SER A 359 13.96 -1.44 -4.42
N LEU A 360 13.82 -0.54 -5.39
CA LEU A 360 14.67 0.63 -5.56
C LEU A 360 14.51 1.74 -4.52
N PRO A 361 13.44 1.98 -3.74
CA PRO A 361 13.35 3.27 -3.04
C PRO A 361 14.55 3.61 -2.14
N GLY A 362 15.00 2.68 -1.29
CA GLY A 362 16.20 2.87 -0.47
C GLY A 362 17.52 2.83 -1.25
N ILE A 363 17.69 1.85 -2.14
CA ILE A 363 18.93 1.64 -2.92
C ILE A 363 19.11 2.76 -3.96
N PHE A 364 18.03 3.18 -4.62
CA PHE A 364 17.97 4.34 -5.50
C PHE A 364 18.29 5.62 -4.76
N ALA A 365 17.70 5.85 -3.57
CA ALA A 365 18.03 7.03 -2.77
C ALA A 365 19.51 7.07 -2.42
N LEU A 366 20.09 5.94 -2.00
CA LEU A 366 21.52 5.82 -1.70
C LEU A 366 22.39 6.10 -2.94
N ASN A 367 22.14 5.40 -4.05
CA ASN A 367 22.91 5.53 -5.29
C ASN A 367 22.79 6.95 -5.86
N ARG A 368 21.59 7.52 -5.81
CA ARG A 368 21.32 8.90 -6.24
C ARG A 368 22.09 9.89 -5.37
N TYR A 369 22.04 9.74 -4.05
CA TYR A 369 22.75 10.63 -3.13
C TYR A 369 24.27 10.57 -3.32
N ALA A 370 24.81 9.38 -3.53
CA ALA A 370 26.23 9.18 -3.85
C ALA A 370 26.62 9.84 -5.18
N PHE A 371 25.78 9.70 -6.21
CA PHE A 371 25.96 10.37 -7.51
C PHE A 371 25.89 11.90 -7.39
N GLU A 372 24.90 12.44 -6.67
CA GLU A 372 24.72 13.88 -6.43
C GLU A 372 25.95 14.48 -5.71
N SER A 373 26.58 13.71 -4.81
CA SER A 373 27.81 14.09 -4.08
C SER A 373 29.07 14.25 -4.96
N LEU A 374 28.95 14.14 -6.29
CA LEU A 374 30.03 14.44 -7.25
C LEU A 374 29.94 15.86 -7.82
N PHE A 375 28.79 16.51 -7.70
CA PHE A 375 28.45 17.79 -8.30
C PHE A 375 28.50 18.93 -7.28
N LYS A 376 28.68 20.17 -7.75
CA LYS A 376 28.67 21.35 -6.88
C LYS A 376 27.27 21.60 -6.29
N PRO A 377 27.16 22.23 -5.11
CA PRO A 377 25.88 22.68 -4.55
C PRO A 377 25.08 23.50 -5.56
N VAL A 378 23.76 23.30 -5.58
CA VAL A 378 22.82 24.03 -6.45
C VAL A 378 21.83 24.79 -5.57
N SER A 379 21.60 26.06 -5.89
CA SER A 379 20.57 26.86 -5.24
C SER A 379 19.17 26.40 -5.65
N VAL A 380 18.42 25.86 -4.67
CA VAL A 380 17.06 25.34 -4.88
C VAL A 380 16.02 26.44 -4.68
N ILE A 381 15.02 26.50 -5.56
CA ILE A 381 13.87 27.42 -5.46
C ILE A 381 12.98 26.95 -4.29
N THR A 382 12.74 27.81 -3.31
CA THR A 382 11.91 27.52 -2.13
C THR A 382 10.75 28.50 -2.01
N ASP A 383 9.64 28.05 -1.41
CA ASP A 383 8.42 28.83 -1.20
C ASP A 383 8.56 29.99 -0.19
N LYS A 384 7.64 30.95 -0.28
CA LYS A 384 7.52 32.17 0.54
C LYS A 384 7.53 31.96 2.07
N ASN A 385 7.17 30.77 2.54
CA ASN A 385 7.11 30.40 3.96
C ASN A 385 8.31 29.54 4.41
N ASP A 386 9.51 29.85 3.92
CA ASP A 386 10.71 29.12 4.30
C ASP A 386 11.05 29.29 5.80
N ASN A 387 10.96 28.18 6.54
CA ASN A 387 11.26 28.11 7.96
C ASN A 387 12.70 28.57 8.30
N GLN A 388 13.67 28.44 7.38
CA GLN A 388 15.06 28.91 7.61
C GLN A 388 15.11 30.43 7.75
N SER A 389 14.45 31.11 6.82
CA SER A 389 14.43 32.58 6.77
C SER A 389 13.68 33.19 7.97
N LEU A 390 12.60 32.54 8.43
CA LEU A 390 11.88 32.93 9.63
C LEU A 390 12.71 32.76 10.91
N GLN A 391 13.42 31.63 11.04
CA GLN A 391 14.31 31.38 12.18
C GLN A 391 15.41 32.45 12.24
N ILE A 392 16.09 32.72 11.13
CA ILE A 392 17.13 33.76 11.06
C ILE A 392 16.58 35.12 11.49
N ARG A 393 15.40 35.52 11.02
CA ARG A 393 14.76 36.79 11.41
C ARG A 393 14.51 36.86 12.92
N ASP A 394 13.97 35.80 13.51
CA ASP A 394 13.62 35.79 14.93
C ASP A 394 14.89 35.80 15.82
N GLU A 395 15.93 35.12 15.38
CA GLU A 395 17.27 35.13 15.99
C GLU A 395 17.92 36.53 15.92
N ILE A 396 17.83 37.22 14.78
CA ILE A 396 18.29 38.61 14.61
C ILE A 396 17.52 39.55 15.56
N LYS A 397 16.19 39.40 15.67
CA LYS A 397 15.37 40.25 16.55
C LYS A 397 15.72 40.08 18.02
N LEU A 398 16.14 38.89 18.44
CA LEU A 398 16.62 38.67 19.82
C LEU A 398 17.90 39.45 20.09
N HIS A 399 18.81 39.55 19.11
CA HIS A 399 20.04 40.32 19.21
C HIS A 399 19.82 41.85 19.08
N LEU A 400 18.79 42.27 18.34
CA LEU A 400 18.44 43.67 18.12
C LEU A 400 17.99 44.42 19.39
N LYS A 401 17.50 43.71 20.44
CA LYS A 401 16.86 44.31 21.61
C LYS A 401 17.67 45.43 22.30
N ASP A 402 18.99 45.48 22.08
CA ASP A 402 19.91 46.44 22.68
C ASP A 402 20.44 47.54 21.71
N LYS A 403 20.02 47.56 20.41
CA LYS A 403 20.53 48.51 19.39
C LYS A 403 19.44 49.11 18.49
N ASN A 404 19.63 50.39 18.10
CA ASN A 404 18.72 51.11 17.19
C ASN A 404 18.92 50.77 15.69
N LYS A 405 20.05 50.17 15.34
CA LYS A 405 20.41 49.77 13.98
C LYS A 405 21.31 48.55 14.03
N ILE A 406 21.17 47.65 13.06
CA ILE A 406 21.98 46.44 12.93
C ILE A 406 22.60 46.35 11.55
N ARG A 407 23.89 46.01 11.50
CA ARG A 407 24.61 45.69 10.27
C ARG A 407 24.85 44.18 10.18
N ILE A 408 24.44 43.61 9.06
CA ILE A 408 24.44 42.17 8.82
C ILE A 408 25.23 41.86 7.55
N LEU A 409 26.11 40.87 7.65
CA LEU A 409 26.71 40.19 6.51
C LEU A 409 26.00 38.86 6.27
N ASP A 410 25.43 38.68 5.09
CA ASP A 410 25.01 37.37 4.60
C ASP A 410 26.18 36.73 3.85
N PHE A 411 26.84 35.78 4.50
CA PHE A 411 28.03 35.12 3.99
C PHE A 411 27.62 33.84 3.26
N GLY A 412 27.87 33.79 1.95
CA GLY A 412 27.30 32.79 1.04
C GLY A 412 25.88 33.16 0.61
N ALA A 413 25.67 34.44 0.26
CA ALA A 413 24.35 34.97 -0.06
C ALA A 413 23.70 34.30 -1.29
N GLY A 414 24.50 33.68 -2.17
CA GLY A 414 24.05 33.06 -3.41
C GLY A 414 23.18 34.03 -4.21
N LYS A 415 21.94 33.62 -4.47
CA LYS A 415 20.94 34.39 -5.23
C LYS A 415 20.27 35.53 -4.43
N GLY A 416 20.64 35.77 -3.17
CA GLY A 416 20.02 36.79 -2.32
C GLY A 416 18.69 36.34 -1.68
N ARG A 417 18.49 35.02 -1.53
CA ARG A 417 17.24 34.40 -1.07
C ARG A 417 16.82 34.87 0.32
N LEU A 418 17.78 34.96 1.25
CA LEU A 418 17.51 35.33 2.64
C LEU A 418 16.86 36.72 2.72
N LEU A 419 17.43 37.70 2.02
CA LEU A 419 16.91 39.06 1.98
C LEU A 419 15.49 39.13 1.40
N CYS A 420 15.26 38.42 0.29
CA CYS A 420 13.95 38.35 -0.35
C CYS A 420 12.88 37.82 0.63
N ASN A 421 13.17 36.70 1.28
CA ASN A 421 12.25 36.06 2.21
C ASN A 421 12.01 36.89 3.47
N ILE A 422 13.02 37.57 4.00
CA ILE A 422 12.86 38.47 5.15
C ILE A 422 11.89 39.61 4.80
N ILE A 423 12.00 40.20 3.60
CA ILE A 423 11.16 41.33 3.17
C ILE A 423 9.75 40.88 2.85
N GLU A 424 9.59 39.78 2.12
CA GLU A 424 8.27 39.25 1.78
C GLU A 424 7.43 38.85 2.99
N ASN A 425 8.10 38.47 4.09
CA ASN A 425 7.49 38.13 5.37
C ASN A 425 7.51 39.29 6.38
N ASN A 426 8.04 40.45 6.00
CA ASN A 426 7.99 41.66 6.83
C ASN A 426 6.67 42.40 6.58
N LYS A 427 6.02 42.85 7.68
CA LYS A 427 4.80 43.66 7.62
C LYS A 427 5.09 45.16 7.56
N GLU A 428 6.34 45.55 7.85
CA GLU A 428 6.82 46.93 7.81
C GLU A 428 7.08 47.40 6.38
N LEU A 429 6.90 48.69 6.12
CA LEU A 429 7.26 49.29 4.84
C LEU A 429 8.78 49.22 4.63
N ILE A 430 9.22 48.95 3.40
CA ILE A 430 10.64 48.83 3.04
C ILE A 430 11.46 50.06 3.50
N GLN A 431 10.88 51.25 3.39
CA GLN A 431 11.51 52.52 3.79
C GLN A 431 11.79 52.60 5.30
N ASP A 432 10.97 51.96 6.13
CA ASP A 432 11.19 51.91 7.59
C ASP A 432 12.14 50.77 7.96
N PHE A 433 12.02 49.63 7.28
CA PHE A 433 12.92 48.47 7.44
C PHE A 433 14.40 48.83 7.22
N ILE A 434 14.71 49.57 6.16
CA ILE A 434 16.10 49.94 5.81
C ILE A 434 16.73 50.90 6.84
N LYS A 435 15.92 51.63 7.63
CA LYS A 435 16.45 52.57 8.65
C LYS A 435 17.23 51.84 9.74
N TRP A 436 16.77 50.65 10.12
CA TRP A 436 17.37 49.86 11.19
C TRP A 436 18.11 48.62 10.69
N PHE A 437 17.84 48.14 9.47
CA PHE A 437 18.43 46.92 8.92
C PHE A 437 19.40 47.22 7.75
N GLU A 438 20.70 47.11 8.01
CA GLU A 438 21.74 47.27 7.00
C GLU A 438 22.25 45.90 6.54
N TYR A 439 21.92 45.52 5.30
CA TYR A 439 22.27 44.23 4.71
C TYR A 439 23.40 44.36 3.69
N ILE A 440 24.37 43.46 3.81
CA ILE A 440 25.49 43.28 2.89
C ILE A 440 25.52 41.80 2.49
N ALA A 441 25.60 41.53 1.19
CA ALA A 441 25.79 40.20 0.63
C ALA A 441 27.28 39.95 0.37
N TYR A 442 27.76 38.77 0.76
CA TYR A 442 29.06 38.27 0.37
C TYR A 442 28.92 36.90 -0.27
N ASP A 443 29.51 36.70 -1.45
CA ASP A 443 29.63 35.39 -2.05
C ASP A 443 30.95 35.28 -2.81
N LYS A 444 31.77 34.28 -2.46
CA LYS A 444 33.08 34.04 -3.06
C LYS A 444 32.99 33.83 -4.58
N PHE A 445 31.87 33.31 -5.08
CA PHE A 445 31.67 33.01 -6.49
C PHE A 445 30.72 34.02 -7.13
N ASN A 446 31.05 34.46 -8.35
CA ASN A 446 30.23 35.42 -9.09
C ASN A 446 29.03 34.76 -9.83
N THR A 447 28.82 33.45 -9.68
CA THR A 447 27.82 32.68 -10.41
C THR A 447 26.40 33.20 -10.20
N ASP A 448 26.03 33.50 -8.95
CA ASP A 448 24.69 33.97 -8.59
C ASP A 448 24.60 35.51 -8.41
N LYS A 449 25.71 36.22 -8.68
CA LYS A 449 25.83 37.68 -8.52
C LYS A 449 24.73 38.47 -9.24
N PRO A 450 24.39 38.20 -10.52
CA PRO A 450 23.36 38.98 -11.22
C PRO A 450 21.98 38.86 -10.57
N GLU A 451 21.62 37.67 -10.10
CA GLU A 451 20.34 37.42 -9.44
C GLU A 451 20.29 38.12 -8.08
N CYS A 452 21.37 38.04 -7.30
CA CYS A 452 21.48 38.71 -6.01
C CYS A 452 21.40 40.24 -6.13
N ILE A 453 22.11 40.82 -7.12
CA ILE A 453 22.04 42.27 -7.40
C ILE A 453 20.62 42.70 -7.77
N SER A 454 19.89 41.91 -8.57
CA SER A 454 18.50 42.23 -8.93
C SER A 454 17.57 42.28 -7.71
N ILE A 455 17.84 41.50 -6.66
CA ILE A 455 17.10 41.59 -5.40
C ILE A 455 17.49 42.86 -4.65
N LEU A 456 18.79 43.15 -4.55
CA LEU A 456 19.30 44.35 -3.90
C LEU A 456 18.76 45.64 -4.55
N GLU A 457 18.67 45.69 -5.88
CA GLU A 457 18.12 46.81 -6.67
C GLU A 457 16.66 47.16 -6.32
N LYS A 458 15.87 46.16 -5.91
CA LYS A 458 14.47 46.39 -5.52
C LYS A 458 14.33 47.08 -4.17
N ILE A 459 15.41 47.14 -3.39
CA ILE A 459 15.39 47.47 -1.96
C ILE A 459 16.28 48.67 -1.68
N PHE A 460 17.51 48.67 -2.20
CA PHE A 460 18.53 49.66 -1.90
C PHE A 460 18.90 50.49 -3.15
N GLU A 461 19.16 51.79 -2.95
CA GLU A 461 19.54 52.72 -4.03
C GLU A 461 20.94 52.45 -4.61
N GLU A 462 21.87 51.90 -3.81
CA GLU A 462 23.25 51.59 -4.21
C GLU A 462 23.56 50.09 -4.04
N PRO A 463 23.03 49.21 -4.92
CA PRO A 463 23.19 47.75 -4.79
C PRO A 463 24.63 47.28 -5.01
N GLU A 464 25.39 47.95 -5.87
CA GLU A 464 26.78 47.58 -6.17
C GLU A 464 27.74 47.75 -4.98
N LYS A 465 27.43 48.63 -4.02
CA LYS A 465 28.22 48.81 -2.79
C LYS A 465 27.82 47.83 -1.67
N ARG A 466 26.90 46.91 -1.95
CA ARG A 466 26.34 45.96 -0.98
C ARG A 466 26.59 44.51 -1.34
N TYR A 467 27.27 44.23 -2.46
CA TYR A 467 27.66 42.89 -2.86
C TYR A 467 29.18 42.81 -2.96
N PHE A 468 29.77 41.83 -2.28
CA PHE A 468 31.22 41.60 -2.26
C PHE A 468 31.53 40.15 -2.59
N ASN A 469 32.69 39.91 -3.21
CA ASN A 469 33.17 38.57 -3.54
C ASN A 469 34.59 38.27 -3.02
N ASP A 470 35.24 39.27 -2.42
CA ASP A 470 36.52 39.13 -1.76
C ASP A 470 36.59 40.03 -0.53
N PHE A 471 37.35 39.63 0.48
CA PHE A 471 37.45 40.39 1.72
C PHE A 471 38.22 41.71 1.57
N ASN A 472 39.12 41.86 0.60
CA ASN A 472 39.87 43.11 0.45
C ASN A 472 38.95 44.24 -0.03
N SER A 473 38.07 43.97 -0.99
CA SER A 473 37.07 44.94 -1.44
C SER A 473 36.10 45.28 -0.31
N LEU A 474 35.69 44.30 0.49
CA LEU A 474 34.83 44.52 1.65
C LEU A 474 35.50 45.40 2.72
N PHE A 475 36.74 45.11 3.09
CA PHE A 475 37.51 45.90 4.06
C PHE A 475 37.97 47.27 3.54
N THR A 476 37.86 47.53 2.23
CA THR A 476 38.09 48.87 1.66
C THR A 476 36.91 49.81 1.97
N ILE A 477 35.70 49.25 2.09
CA ILE A 477 34.47 50.03 2.32
C ILE A 477 34.09 50.03 3.80
N TYR A 478 34.28 48.90 4.49
CA TYR A 478 33.89 48.74 5.89
C TYR A 478 35.12 48.54 6.79
N ASP A 479 35.14 49.27 7.90
CA ASP A 479 36.16 49.10 8.93
C ASP A 479 36.10 47.70 9.55
N ARG A 480 37.19 47.28 10.19
CA ARG A 480 37.17 46.11 11.08
C ARG A 480 36.21 46.37 12.24
N GLU A 481 35.66 45.30 12.78
CA GLU A 481 34.74 45.33 13.92
C GLU A 481 33.44 46.11 13.68
N SER A 482 32.98 46.14 12.43
CA SER A 482 31.88 47.01 11.99
C SER A 482 30.55 46.28 11.78
N PHE A 483 30.50 44.96 11.92
CA PHE A 483 29.30 44.14 11.73
C PHE A 483 28.74 43.60 13.04
N ASP A 484 27.42 43.61 13.19
CA ASP A 484 26.75 43.07 14.38
C ASP A 484 26.48 41.57 14.23
N VAL A 485 26.12 41.13 13.03
CA VAL A 485 25.80 39.73 12.74
C VAL A 485 26.46 39.31 11.44
N VAL A 486 27.12 38.16 11.46
CA VAL A 486 27.49 37.42 10.25
C VAL A 486 26.62 36.18 10.19
N ILE A 487 25.94 35.94 9.07
CA ILE A 487 25.03 34.83 8.87
C ILE A 487 25.67 33.84 7.90
N MET A 488 25.66 32.56 8.27
CA MET A 488 26.03 31.44 7.41
C MET A 488 24.84 30.48 7.34
N CYS A 489 24.07 30.55 6.25
CA CYS A 489 22.86 29.74 6.06
C CYS A 489 23.13 28.60 5.08
N ASN A 490 23.37 27.37 5.57
CA ASN A 490 23.85 26.21 4.82
C ASN A 490 25.22 26.46 4.15
N VAL A 491 26.12 27.17 4.83
CA VAL A 491 27.40 27.61 4.24
C VAL A 491 28.61 27.04 4.98
N LEU A 492 28.53 26.76 6.28
CA LEU A 492 29.69 26.22 6.99
C LEU A 492 30.08 24.85 6.42
N GLN A 493 29.09 24.04 6.06
CA GLN A 493 29.24 22.77 5.35
C GLN A 493 29.97 22.86 4.00
N GLU A 494 29.99 24.05 3.38
CA GLU A 494 30.63 24.29 2.10
C GLU A 494 32.09 24.76 2.21
N ILE A 495 32.54 25.10 3.41
CA ILE A 495 33.88 25.63 3.66
C ILE A 495 34.81 24.47 4.02
N ASP A 496 35.93 24.37 3.29
CA ASP A 496 36.99 23.39 3.59
C ASP A 496 37.52 23.62 5.02
N PRO A 497 37.62 22.59 5.88
CA PRO A 497 38.14 22.73 7.23
C PRO A 497 39.53 23.38 7.33
N ASN A 498 40.33 23.33 6.26
CA ASN A 498 41.60 24.05 6.18
C ASN A 498 41.42 25.57 6.34
N ASP A 499 40.32 26.13 5.84
CA ASP A 499 40.03 27.56 5.86
C ASP A 499 39.39 28.04 7.18
N TRP A 500 38.86 27.14 8.01
CA TRP A 500 38.16 27.51 9.25
C TRP A 500 39.03 28.36 10.20
N LEU A 501 40.32 28.03 10.36
CA LEU A 501 41.23 28.84 11.19
C LEU A 501 41.43 30.23 10.59
N ARG A 502 41.63 30.33 9.28
CA ARG A 502 41.76 31.63 8.60
C ARG A 502 40.49 32.47 8.74
N MET A 503 39.32 31.85 8.84
CA MET A 503 38.06 32.58 8.97
C MET A 503 37.74 32.97 10.41
N PHE A 504 37.90 32.05 11.36
CA PHE A 504 37.35 32.19 12.71
C PHE A 504 38.41 32.40 13.81
N SER A 505 39.71 32.22 13.54
CA SER A 505 40.75 32.49 14.54
C SER A 505 40.74 33.96 15.00
N LYS A 506 41.55 34.29 16.00
CA LYS A 506 41.65 35.65 16.54
C LYS A 506 41.90 36.70 15.46
N ASP A 507 42.75 36.38 14.50
CA ASP A 507 43.10 37.26 13.38
C ASP A 507 42.34 36.91 12.09
N GLY A 508 41.31 36.06 12.21
CA GLY A 508 40.56 35.57 11.07
C GLY A 508 39.59 36.59 10.46
N ASP A 509 39.23 36.37 9.20
CA ASP A 509 38.45 37.32 8.40
C ASP A 509 37.08 37.63 9.04
N ILE A 510 36.34 36.61 9.51
CA ILE A 510 35.02 36.75 10.15
C ILE A 510 35.14 37.35 11.55
N SER A 511 36.12 36.88 12.34
CA SER A 511 36.36 37.38 13.70
C SER A 511 36.73 38.86 13.72
N ASN A 512 37.53 39.31 12.75
CA ASN A 512 37.91 40.71 12.60
C ASN A 512 36.78 41.58 12.02
N LEU A 513 35.81 40.98 11.34
CA LEU A 513 34.67 41.72 10.80
C LEU A 513 33.62 42.04 11.86
N LEU A 514 33.36 41.08 12.76
CA LEU A 514 32.38 41.22 13.83
C LEU A 514 32.80 42.29 14.85
N SER A 515 31.84 43.09 15.30
CA SER A 515 32.00 44.04 16.41
C SER A 515 32.27 43.32 17.73
N GLU A 516 32.69 44.05 18.77
CA GLU A 516 33.00 43.47 20.10
C GLU A 516 31.86 42.59 20.66
N ASN A 517 30.61 43.02 20.48
CA ASN A 517 29.41 42.27 20.88
C ASN A 517 28.76 41.48 19.73
N GLY A 518 29.45 41.39 18.58
CA GLY A 518 28.92 40.75 17.38
C GLY A 518 28.79 39.23 17.51
N ILE A 519 27.88 38.67 16.73
CA ILE A 519 27.60 37.23 16.70
C ILE A 519 27.77 36.63 15.31
N LEU A 520 28.27 35.40 15.26
CA LEU A 520 28.13 34.50 14.13
C LEU A 520 26.84 33.68 14.32
N LEU A 521 25.95 33.75 13.34
CA LEU A 521 24.71 32.98 13.29
C LEU A 521 24.85 31.91 12.22
N ILE A 522 24.95 30.64 12.63
CA ILE A 522 25.03 29.50 11.74
C ILE A 522 23.65 28.85 11.70
N VAL A 523 23.09 28.63 10.50
CA VAL A 523 21.80 27.96 10.33
C VAL A 523 21.95 26.89 9.26
N GLU A 524 21.84 25.62 9.64
CA GLU A 524 22.06 24.49 8.72
C GLU A 524 20.96 23.42 8.80
N ASP A 525 20.65 22.81 7.66
CA ASP A 525 19.92 21.55 7.57
C ASP A 525 20.87 20.39 7.93
N GLN A 526 20.64 19.78 9.09
CA GLN A 526 21.41 18.68 9.65
C GLN A 526 21.25 17.36 8.88
N GLU A 527 20.30 17.31 7.92
CA GLU A 527 20.13 16.22 6.97
C GLU A 527 19.96 16.80 5.55
N ILE A 528 21.06 17.22 4.93
CA ILE A 528 20.98 17.88 3.61
C ILE A 528 20.25 16.98 2.60
N PRO A 529 19.29 17.54 1.83
CA PRO A 529 18.39 16.73 1.04
C PRO A 529 19.00 16.26 -0.29
N VAL A 530 20.14 16.77 -0.69
CA VAL A 530 20.80 16.47 -1.97
C VAL A 530 22.28 16.29 -1.65
N GLY A 531 22.89 15.23 -2.16
CA GLY A 531 24.34 15.08 -2.02
C GLY A 531 25.07 16.18 -2.76
N GLU A 532 26.21 16.64 -2.26
CA GLU A 532 26.99 17.69 -2.90
C GLU A 532 28.50 17.49 -2.74
N LYS A 533 29.28 18.20 -3.55
CA LYS A 533 30.74 18.32 -3.45
C LYS A 533 31.10 19.79 -3.33
N ALA A 534 30.85 20.34 -2.14
CA ALA A 534 31.02 21.76 -1.88
C ALA A 534 32.49 22.19 -1.94
N PHE A 535 33.39 21.36 -1.44
CA PHE A 535 34.84 21.49 -1.63
C PHE A 535 35.46 20.15 -2.05
N GLN A 536 36.79 20.08 -2.22
CA GLN A 536 37.46 18.93 -2.83
C GLN A 536 37.16 17.60 -2.12
N LYS A 537 37.01 17.61 -0.79
CA LYS A 537 36.70 16.43 0.01
C LYS A 537 35.20 16.27 0.31
N GLY A 538 34.31 16.99 -0.38
CA GLY A 538 32.86 16.88 -0.22
C GLY A 538 32.26 18.04 0.56
N PHE A 539 31.53 17.73 1.63
CA PHE A 539 30.87 18.65 2.56
C PHE A 539 30.95 18.10 3.99
N ILE A 540 30.87 18.98 5.00
CA ILE A 540 30.88 18.59 6.42
C ILE A 540 29.82 19.37 7.19
N VAL A 541 28.72 18.71 7.55
CA VAL A 541 27.70 19.32 8.43
C VAL A 541 28.07 19.11 9.90
N LEU A 542 28.15 20.20 10.68
CA LEU A 542 28.41 20.15 12.13
C LEU A 542 27.11 20.34 12.91
N ASP A 543 26.92 19.53 13.95
CA ASP A 543 25.84 19.70 14.91
C ASP A 543 26.40 20.37 16.18
N THR A 544 25.52 20.60 17.15
CA THR A 544 25.78 21.31 18.40
C THR A 544 27.00 20.77 19.16
N PRO A 545 27.17 19.44 19.37
CA PRO A 545 28.37 18.94 20.06
C PRO A 545 29.67 19.28 19.33
N GLU A 546 29.68 19.15 18.00
CA GLU A 546 30.85 19.41 17.17
C GLU A 546 31.17 20.91 17.10
N ILE A 547 30.16 21.79 17.03
CA ILE A 547 30.33 23.25 17.09
C ILE A 547 30.89 23.67 18.45
N LYS A 548 30.38 23.10 19.55
CA LYS A 548 30.91 23.40 20.89
C LYS A 548 32.36 22.95 21.03
N GLU A 549 32.73 21.81 20.46
CA GLU A 549 34.11 21.36 20.43
C GLU A 549 34.99 22.30 19.60
N LEU A 550 34.58 22.64 18.38
CA LEU A 550 35.33 23.49 17.45
C LEU A 550 35.72 24.84 18.08
N PHE A 551 34.76 25.50 18.73
CA PHE A 551 34.94 26.80 19.37
C PHE A 551 35.22 26.72 20.88
N GLN A 552 35.48 25.52 21.41
CA GLN A 552 35.77 25.28 22.84
C GLN A 552 34.74 25.93 23.79
N ILE A 553 33.46 25.80 23.45
CA ILE A 553 32.32 26.37 24.20
C ILE A 553 31.97 25.43 25.35
N LYS A 554 32.07 25.93 26.57
CA LYS A 554 31.83 25.17 27.81
C LYS A 554 30.45 25.47 28.38
N GLU A 555 30.01 24.67 29.34
CA GLU A 555 28.72 24.86 30.01
C GLU A 555 28.57 26.23 30.68
N ARG A 556 29.68 26.79 31.19
CA ARG A 556 29.72 28.14 31.78
C ARG A 556 29.51 29.28 30.78
N ASP A 557 29.62 29.01 29.48
CA ASP A 557 29.48 30.02 28.42
C ASP A 557 27.99 30.19 28.08
N THR A 558 27.26 30.93 28.93
CA THR A 558 25.78 31.07 28.86
C THR A 558 25.28 31.85 27.64
N ASP A 559 26.17 32.52 26.92
CA ASP A 559 25.80 33.32 25.75
C ASP A 559 25.71 32.52 24.44
N PHE A 560 26.08 31.23 24.47
CA PHE A 560 25.87 30.36 23.33
C PHE A 560 24.38 30.03 23.21
N GLY A 561 23.77 30.42 22.09
CA GLY A 561 22.37 30.14 21.78
C GLY A 561 22.22 28.97 20.83
N PHE A 562 21.22 28.13 21.06
CA PHE A 562 20.83 27.06 20.15
C PHE A 562 19.29 27.03 20.02
N SER A 563 18.79 26.90 18.80
CA SER A 563 17.36 26.70 18.54
C SER A 563 17.10 25.65 17.45
N ASP A 564 16.03 24.89 17.63
CA ASP A 564 15.48 23.93 16.67
C ASP A 564 13.99 24.25 16.47
N VAL A 565 13.68 25.04 15.44
CA VAL A 565 12.33 25.56 15.20
C VAL A 565 11.34 24.46 14.82
N ARG A 566 11.83 23.35 14.25
CA ARG A 566 10.98 22.25 13.79
C ARG A 566 10.77 21.19 14.87
N ASN A 567 11.55 21.21 15.96
CA ASN A 567 11.58 20.18 17.00
C ASN A 567 11.81 18.76 16.43
N ASP A 568 12.38 18.65 15.24
CA ASP A 568 12.65 17.39 14.54
C ASP A 568 14.16 17.07 14.47
N GLY A 569 15.01 17.93 15.06
CA GLY A 569 16.46 17.82 15.05
C GLY A 569 17.10 18.19 13.72
N ARG A 570 16.35 18.71 12.75
CA ARG A 570 16.82 18.89 11.37
C ARG A 570 17.29 20.30 11.08
N LEU A 571 16.48 21.32 11.37
CA LEU A 571 16.87 22.71 11.08
C LEU A 571 17.33 23.40 12.37
N LYS A 572 18.65 23.59 12.49
CA LYS A 572 19.29 24.10 13.70
C LYS A 572 19.92 25.45 13.45
N ALA A 573 19.77 26.36 14.42
CA ALA A 573 20.49 27.62 14.46
C ALA A 573 21.39 27.70 15.70
N HIS A 574 22.60 28.19 15.50
CA HIS A 574 23.61 28.37 16.53
C HIS A 574 24.08 29.82 16.56
N ARG A 575 23.91 30.48 17.70
CA ARG A 575 24.41 31.85 17.97
C ARG A 575 25.72 31.76 18.72
N ILE A 576 26.78 32.28 18.12
CA ILE A 576 28.14 32.20 18.64
C ILE A 576 28.71 33.61 18.77
N LYS A 577 29.04 34.05 19.99
CA LYS A 577 29.69 35.34 20.20
C LYS A 577 31.09 35.36 19.58
N LYS A 578 31.52 36.53 19.10
CA LYS A 578 32.89 36.77 18.60
C LYS A 578 33.98 36.22 19.53
N GLU A 579 33.84 36.43 20.84
CA GLU A 579 34.82 35.94 21.84
C GLU A 579 35.01 34.42 21.86
N TYR A 580 34.01 33.66 21.40
CA TYR A 580 34.11 32.20 21.31
C TYR A 580 34.82 31.76 20.04
N LEU A 581 34.67 32.50 18.93
CA LEU A 581 35.37 32.23 17.67
C LEU A 581 36.88 32.25 17.86
N LYS A 582 37.39 33.22 18.63
CA LYS A 582 38.82 33.40 18.95
C LYS A 582 39.48 32.19 19.64
N ARG A 583 38.68 31.24 20.16
CA ARG A 583 39.16 30.06 20.89
C ARG A 583 39.43 28.84 19.99
N ILE A 584 39.12 28.95 18.69
CA ILE A 584 39.43 27.89 17.73
C ILE A 584 40.94 27.64 17.66
N THR A 585 41.33 26.37 17.60
CA THR A 585 42.71 25.88 17.57
C THR A 585 42.84 24.75 16.56
N ASP A 586 44.05 24.40 16.17
CA ASP A 586 44.30 23.20 15.37
C ASP A 586 43.78 21.95 16.08
N GLU A 587 43.99 21.85 17.39
CA GLU A 587 43.52 20.74 18.19
C GLU A 587 41.99 20.67 18.24
N SER A 588 41.29 21.79 18.44
CA SER A 588 39.82 21.80 18.50
C SER A 588 39.19 21.48 17.14
N ARG A 589 39.79 21.96 16.04
CA ARG A 589 39.41 21.58 14.67
C ARG A 589 39.55 20.09 14.42
N ILE A 590 40.68 19.48 14.80
CA ILE A 590 40.89 18.03 14.64
C ILE A 590 39.94 17.25 15.56
N SER A 591 39.74 17.72 16.79
CA SER A 591 38.86 17.08 17.78
C SER A 591 37.41 17.04 17.31
N CYS A 592 36.87 18.16 16.80
CA CYS A 592 35.48 18.21 16.33
C CYS A 592 35.25 17.26 15.13
N LEU A 593 36.21 17.17 14.21
CA LEU A 593 36.14 16.23 13.08
C LEU A 593 36.19 14.77 13.55
N LYS A 594 36.99 14.44 14.58
CA LYS A 594 37.00 13.09 15.19
C LYS A 594 35.67 12.75 15.86
N ILE A 595 35.03 13.70 16.53
CA ILE A 595 33.69 13.51 17.12
C ILE A 595 32.68 13.19 16.02
N LEU A 596 32.65 13.99 14.96
CA LEU A 596 31.74 13.79 13.83
C LEU A 596 31.98 12.45 13.14
N ASN A 597 33.24 12.07 12.94
CA ASN A 597 33.63 10.80 12.32
C ASN A 597 33.09 9.60 13.11
N ARG A 598 33.26 9.62 14.45
CA ARG A 598 32.69 8.59 15.35
C ARG A 598 31.16 8.58 15.36
N LYS A 599 30.53 9.75 15.37
CA LYS A 599 29.07 9.88 15.28
C LYS A 599 28.55 9.27 13.98
N SER A 600 29.25 9.51 12.87
CA SER A 600 28.92 8.97 11.55
C SER A 600 28.99 7.45 11.51
N LEU A 601 30.02 6.85 12.10
CA LEU A 601 30.12 5.38 12.25
C LEU A 601 28.91 4.80 12.98
N ASN A 602 28.56 5.37 14.14
CA ASN A 602 27.44 4.88 14.94
C ASN A 602 26.11 5.02 14.19
N LYS A 603 25.88 6.15 13.51
CA LYS A 603 24.67 6.38 12.73
C LYS A 603 24.54 5.44 11.53
N ILE A 604 25.64 5.10 10.87
CA ILE A 604 25.64 4.09 9.80
C ILE A 604 25.23 2.72 10.34
N LEU A 605 25.75 2.32 11.51
CA LEU A 605 25.40 1.03 12.14
C LEU A 605 23.92 1.00 12.55
N GLU A 606 23.42 2.09 13.14
CA GLU A 606 22.00 2.26 13.51
C GLU A 606 21.10 2.09 12.27
N ILE A 607 21.34 2.86 11.21
CA ILE A 607 20.50 2.82 9.99
C ILE A 607 20.56 1.44 9.31
N ARG A 608 21.71 0.76 9.34
CA ARG A 608 21.85 -0.60 8.76
C ARG A 608 21.08 -1.68 9.53
N SER A 609 20.65 -1.40 10.76
CA SER A 609 19.79 -2.28 11.54
C SER A 609 18.29 -2.00 11.34
N GLU A 610 17.95 -0.93 10.62
CA GLU A 610 16.56 -0.53 10.35
C GLU A 610 16.03 -1.09 9.01
N GLU A 611 14.74 -0.85 8.74
CA GLU A 611 14.09 -1.22 7.49
C GLU A 611 14.63 -0.41 6.29
N LEU A 612 14.73 -1.09 5.14
CA LEU A 612 15.15 -0.51 3.87
C LEU A 612 14.03 0.37 3.30
N SER A 613 14.15 1.70 3.51
CA SER A 613 13.22 2.69 2.97
C SER A 613 13.97 3.78 2.19
N TYR A 614 13.26 4.55 1.35
CA TYR A 614 13.84 5.71 0.66
C TYR A 614 14.49 6.70 1.62
N ARG A 615 13.80 6.98 2.74
CA ARG A 615 14.30 7.88 3.78
C ARG A 615 15.60 7.34 4.39
N ASN A 616 15.63 6.05 4.73
CA ASN A 616 16.81 5.43 5.35
C ASN A 616 17.97 5.31 4.37
N GLY A 617 17.72 5.02 3.09
CA GLY A 617 18.73 5.02 2.04
C GLY A 617 19.40 6.39 1.86
N LYS A 618 18.62 7.47 1.94
CA LYS A 618 19.14 8.84 1.90
C LYS A 618 19.97 9.20 3.12
N LYS A 619 19.46 8.91 4.33
CA LYS A 619 20.20 9.10 5.58
C LYS A 619 21.50 8.31 5.59
N HIS A 620 21.45 7.08 5.09
CA HIS A 620 22.62 6.21 4.96
C HIS A 620 23.67 6.84 4.03
N GLY A 621 23.25 7.34 2.86
CA GLY A 621 24.13 8.09 1.94
C GLY A 621 24.77 9.31 2.60
N PHE A 622 23.97 10.13 3.31
CA PHE A 622 24.46 11.28 4.06
C PHE A 622 25.56 10.91 5.07
N TRP A 623 25.32 9.92 5.93
CA TRP A 623 26.29 9.55 6.96
C TRP A 623 27.54 8.86 6.41
N ILE A 624 27.43 8.12 5.29
CA ILE A 624 28.60 7.62 4.57
C ILE A 624 29.47 8.76 4.07
N GLN A 625 28.87 9.81 3.50
CA GLN A 625 29.63 10.98 3.05
C GLN A 625 30.27 11.72 4.22
N GLN A 626 29.53 11.96 5.32
CA GLN A 626 30.11 12.57 6.53
C GLN A 626 31.31 11.75 7.06
N LEU A 627 31.23 10.41 7.05
CA LEU A 627 32.34 9.55 7.43
C LEU A 627 33.53 9.68 6.47
N ALA A 628 33.30 9.56 5.17
CA ALA A 628 34.36 9.63 4.16
C ALA A 628 35.05 11.00 4.15
N ASN A 629 34.26 12.08 4.10
CA ASN A 629 34.74 13.45 4.00
C ASN A 629 35.54 13.84 5.25
N THR A 630 35.04 13.51 6.46
CA THR A 630 35.80 13.77 7.69
C THR A 630 37.08 12.95 7.77
N THR A 631 37.10 11.72 7.26
CA THR A 631 38.31 10.89 7.22
C THR A 631 39.36 11.51 6.31
N LEU A 632 38.99 11.93 5.10
CA LEU A 632 39.88 12.61 4.16
C LEU A 632 40.47 13.90 4.76
N CYS A 633 39.64 14.73 5.40
CA CYS A 633 40.10 15.95 6.08
C CYS A 633 41.04 15.62 7.25
N LEU A 634 40.74 14.58 8.05
CA LEU A 634 41.58 14.18 9.17
C LEU A 634 42.96 13.68 8.72
N GLU A 635 43.03 12.88 7.65
CA GLU A 635 44.30 12.40 7.11
C GLU A 635 45.19 13.55 6.64
N GLU A 636 44.63 14.51 5.91
CA GLU A 636 45.37 15.69 5.47
C GLU A 636 45.87 16.55 6.65
N LEU A 637 44.98 16.86 7.60
CA LEU A 637 45.30 17.72 8.75
C LEU A 637 46.29 17.07 9.71
N THR A 638 46.31 15.74 9.82
CA THR A 638 47.26 15.03 10.69
C THR A 638 48.62 14.81 10.03
N ASN A 639 48.67 14.62 8.71
CA ASN A 639 49.93 14.48 7.97
C ASN A 639 50.67 15.82 7.83
N ASN A 640 49.96 16.94 7.68
CA ASN A 640 50.57 18.27 7.62
C ASN A 640 51.22 18.71 8.95
N ASN A 641 50.87 18.08 10.08
CA ASN A 641 51.49 18.33 11.39
C ASN A 641 52.74 17.46 11.67
N GLN A 642 53.15 16.60 10.74
CA GLN A 642 54.34 15.75 10.86
C GLN A 642 55.54 16.21 10.01
N VAL A 643 55.45 17.39 9.36
CA VAL A 643 56.50 17.97 8.51
C VAL A 643 57.12 19.20 9.15
#